data_AF-A0A9E0LWW8-F1
#
_entry.id   AF-A0A9E0LWW8-F1
#
_cell.length_a   1.000
_cell.length_b   1.000
_cell.length_c   1.000
_cell.angle_alpha   90.00
_cell.angle_beta   90.00
_cell.angle_gamma   90.00
#
_symmetry.space_group_name_H-M   'P 1'
#
loop_
_entity.id
_entity.type
_entity.pdbx_description
1 polymer ?
#
loop_
_entity_poly.entity_id
_entity_poly.type
_entity_poly.pdbx_seq_one_letter_code
_entity_poly.pdbx_strand_id
1 'polypeptide(L)'
;MGDDDARGAANARFQRLSRLLDEALDLPADARAAYLQSAAGDDATLLAAAQAALADEPSPGAGLRLQVAAALGAEPDDARGSERCGPWRLLHSIGSGGMGEVFLAERADGAFEQQVAVKLLPAAVRTRELGLRLERERQILARLEHPNIARLIDGGVAADGTPYLALEYVEGVPIDRFCAEAGLTLQAKLAIFLKMCDAVAYAHARLAVHRDLKPTNVLVTREGEVKLLDFGIAKLLEEDDLGLTRSVDHLLTPRYAAPEQVEGRAATTATDVHALGLLLFELLTGERPFGAQTTSALSLAREIVERQPARPSQLARSAVPRGASRDLDEICLKALRKRPEERYASVTALADDIRRSLAGYPVTALAGARLYRARKFVARHRLAIAGASLAFVGLATGLLVALAQRDRARASEERSRAIQGFLVDDLLLAATPEEARGRKPLVQEALALAARRAASALATQPEVEHHVRGVLGEAFLRLGELDLAREQIDRERELTQSLRLSTEASRSGDMRALKLFLARAQNAAAAELAEKLDRELAAGAPASESRWLAHAYLGLAVQRQGNYAAAESLLREAEAGLGSVPGAGRARLEALALLVANLTLQRKDIETEPVARRLLEETGALLGVDHPDRVRALDSWAQTLRRLRRRPEARAAAEQAIALGERVLSPTHPATLNSRLTLAFILWDLRDFSAAEAQGEELLRLATAALGATHPTTARAEELFAILLSSRGEFDRAAELYARSLRTFRAAYGDLHSVTLRTLRNQISFARRRGNEAAVEAGNRFILTLAHQALAEPELDPVLTSDLAYFAVSCDPPEQREPALAVALAERAVSATARKWPDALSTLSLAHELSGDPARAIAVMLEAFENPDSWLASGFARRAHRLLDEHGEPGATEAFLDKLAASRRTLYPDDRNLEGETLLLLANHDLDRGRADAALAKLDEADRLLAQDNPPTNSHRVDIALAAADALGDLGRGPEAKERLSRLLKLLESEPASDPDDPKMVAAALAGLDQPRPSSPGAH
;
A
#
# COMPACT_ATOMS: atom_id res chain seq x y z
N MET A 1 47.27 101.45 -50.57
CA MET A 1 47.30 100.50 -51.71
C MET A 1 48.56 99.62 -51.64
N GLY A 2 48.87 99.06 -50.45
CA GLY A 2 50.08 98.26 -50.23
C GLY A 2 49.90 97.07 -49.28
N ASP A 3 48.65 96.75 -48.89
CA ASP A 3 48.33 95.66 -47.94
C ASP A 3 47.66 94.46 -48.64
N ASP A 4 47.06 94.66 -49.82
CA ASP A 4 46.45 93.58 -50.61
C ASP A 4 47.49 92.75 -51.38
N ASP A 5 48.60 93.36 -51.85
CA ASP A 5 49.67 92.63 -52.55
C ASP A 5 50.50 91.74 -51.61
N ALA A 6 50.67 92.12 -50.34
CA ALA A 6 51.36 91.31 -49.34
C ALA A 6 50.53 90.09 -48.90
N ARG A 7 49.20 90.25 -48.78
CA ARG A 7 48.27 89.17 -48.43
C ARG A 7 48.09 88.15 -49.55
N GLY A 8 48.06 88.59 -50.81
CA GLY A 8 48.03 87.71 -51.97
C GLY A 8 49.27 86.82 -52.08
N ALA A 9 50.46 87.38 -51.83
CA ALA A 9 51.73 86.63 -51.86
C ALA A 9 51.86 85.61 -50.72
N ALA A 10 51.38 85.95 -49.51
CA ALA A 10 51.37 85.04 -48.36
C ALA A 10 50.41 83.86 -48.56
N ASN A 11 49.21 84.11 -49.11
CA ASN A 11 48.23 83.07 -49.39
C ASN A 11 48.71 82.11 -50.50
N ALA A 12 49.35 82.63 -51.54
CA ALA A 12 49.94 81.82 -52.60
C ALA A 12 51.09 80.93 -52.10
N ARG A 13 51.93 81.42 -51.17
CA ARG A 13 52.98 80.62 -50.53
C ARG A 13 52.42 79.52 -49.62
N PHE A 14 51.38 79.82 -48.84
CA PHE A 14 50.72 78.83 -47.99
C PHE A 14 50.06 77.71 -48.79
N GLN A 15 49.32 78.06 -49.86
CA GLN A 15 48.72 77.06 -50.76
C GLN A 15 49.76 76.18 -51.46
N ARG A 16 50.97 76.72 -51.72
CA ARG A 16 52.07 75.96 -52.32
C ARG A 16 52.72 75.02 -51.31
N LEU A 17 52.91 75.45 -50.06
CA LEU A 17 53.41 74.60 -48.96
C LEU A 17 52.44 73.43 -48.65
N SER A 18 51.14 73.72 -48.57
CA SER A 18 50.12 72.70 -48.29
C SER A 18 50.07 71.62 -49.37
N ARG A 19 50.16 72.01 -50.65
CA ARG A 19 50.21 71.05 -51.77
C ARG A 19 51.46 70.17 -51.74
N LEU A 20 52.63 70.75 -51.44
CA LEU A 20 53.88 70.00 -51.33
C LEU A 20 53.85 68.98 -50.19
N LEU A 21 53.19 69.31 -49.08
CA LEU A 21 53.03 68.41 -47.93
C LEU A 21 52.04 67.26 -48.22
N ASP A 22 50.91 67.56 -48.87
CA ASP A 22 49.93 66.54 -49.27
C ASP A 22 50.55 65.53 -50.25
N GLU A 23 51.25 65.99 -51.30
CA GLU A 23 51.91 65.10 -52.27
C GLU A 23 53.08 64.32 -51.64
N ALA A 24 53.80 64.89 -50.67
CA ALA A 24 54.87 64.20 -49.96
C ALA A 24 54.34 63.13 -48.99
N LEU A 25 53.18 63.33 -48.37
CA LEU A 25 52.58 62.36 -47.44
C LEU A 25 52.02 61.12 -48.14
N ASP A 26 51.62 61.24 -49.41
CA ASP A 26 51.17 60.12 -50.25
C ASP A 26 52.32 59.22 -50.74
N LEU A 27 53.58 59.65 -50.59
CA LEU A 27 54.77 58.86 -50.92
C LEU A 27 55.29 58.03 -49.71
N PRO A 28 56.00 56.91 -49.96
CA PRO A 28 56.73 56.17 -48.92
C PRO A 28 57.78 57.04 -48.20
N ALA A 29 57.98 56.80 -46.90
CA ALA A 29 58.75 57.68 -46.00
C ALA A 29 60.20 57.94 -46.46
N ASP A 30 60.83 56.96 -47.08
CA ASP A 30 62.20 57.00 -47.63
C ASP A 30 62.31 57.85 -48.92
N ALA A 31 61.21 58.06 -49.65
CA ALA A 31 61.18 58.86 -50.88
C ALA A 31 60.81 60.35 -50.66
N ARG A 32 60.26 60.71 -49.50
CA ARG A 32 59.71 62.06 -49.23
C ARG A 32 60.76 63.16 -49.24
N ALA A 33 61.92 62.92 -48.63
CA ALA A 33 62.98 63.91 -48.53
C ALA A 33 63.53 64.32 -49.90
N ALA A 34 63.74 63.34 -50.79
CA ALA A 34 64.20 63.58 -52.16
C ALA A 34 63.14 64.31 -53.00
N TYR A 35 61.86 63.96 -52.85
CA TYR A 35 60.75 64.64 -53.53
C TYR A 35 60.65 66.11 -53.11
N LEU A 36 60.66 66.42 -51.81
CA LEU A 36 60.60 67.81 -51.33
C LEU A 36 61.77 68.64 -51.86
N GLN A 37 62.97 68.07 -51.86
CA GLN A 37 64.17 68.74 -52.32
C GLN A 37 64.13 69.02 -53.84
N SER A 38 63.50 68.15 -54.62
CA SER A 38 63.25 68.39 -56.05
C SER A 38 62.09 69.36 -56.31
N ALA A 39 61.01 69.29 -55.52
CA ALA A 39 59.76 70.01 -55.79
C ALA A 39 59.76 71.46 -55.24
N ALA A 40 60.56 71.74 -54.21
CA ALA A 40 60.73 73.10 -53.68
C ALA A 40 61.64 73.99 -54.55
N GLY A 41 62.51 73.41 -55.39
CA GLY A 41 63.49 74.16 -56.19
C GLY A 41 64.50 74.93 -55.31
N ASP A 42 64.91 76.13 -55.74
CA ASP A 42 65.89 76.98 -55.02
C ASP A 42 65.30 77.72 -53.78
N ASP A 43 64.01 77.55 -53.46
CA ASP A 43 63.36 78.19 -52.29
C ASP A 43 63.71 77.42 -51.00
N ALA A 44 64.89 77.71 -50.46
CA ALA A 44 65.41 77.09 -49.25
C ALA A 44 64.50 77.29 -48.03
N THR A 45 63.71 78.37 -47.99
CA THR A 45 62.79 78.66 -46.88
C THR A 45 61.55 77.78 -46.96
N LEU A 46 61.02 77.56 -48.16
CA LEU A 46 59.90 76.65 -48.40
C LEU A 46 60.30 75.18 -48.17
N LEU A 47 61.50 74.79 -48.60
CA LEU A 47 62.03 73.44 -48.36
C LEU A 47 62.22 73.16 -46.86
N ALA A 48 62.82 74.10 -46.12
CA ALA A 48 63.00 73.96 -44.67
C ALA A 48 61.65 73.89 -43.93
N ALA A 49 60.65 74.68 -44.34
CA ALA A 49 59.32 74.64 -43.76
C ALA A 49 58.60 73.30 -44.02
N ALA A 50 58.72 72.74 -45.23
CA ALA A 50 58.12 71.44 -45.56
C ALA A 50 58.81 70.27 -44.86
N GLN A 51 60.15 70.29 -44.75
CA GLN A 51 60.91 69.26 -44.02
C GLN A 51 60.62 69.30 -42.51
N ALA A 52 60.53 70.50 -41.92
CA ALA A 52 60.18 70.66 -40.50
C ALA A 52 58.77 70.14 -40.19
N ALA A 53 57.80 70.38 -41.08
CA ALA A 53 56.43 69.89 -40.92
C ALA A 53 56.29 68.36 -41.04
N LEU A 54 57.24 67.67 -41.69
CA LEU A 54 57.24 66.21 -41.83
C LEU A 54 58.08 65.47 -40.78
N ALA A 55 58.97 66.17 -40.07
CA ALA A 55 59.85 65.58 -39.06
C ALA A 55 59.18 65.38 -37.69
N ASP A 56 57.95 65.88 -37.50
CA ASP A 56 57.25 65.84 -36.22
C ASP A 56 56.33 64.61 -36.12
N GLU A 57 56.58 63.74 -35.13
CA GLU A 57 55.68 62.64 -34.77
C GLU A 57 54.33 63.18 -34.24
N PRO A 58 53.22 62.41 -34.36
CA PRO A 58 51.88 62.96 -34.26
C PRO A 58 51.48 63.23 -32.81
N SER A 59 51.71 64.47 -32.34
CA SER A 59 50.94 65.07 -31.23
C SER A 59 50.21 66.32 -31.73
N PRO A 60 48.86 66.41 -31.63
CA PRO A 60 48.10 67.41 -32.35
C PRO A 60 48.07 68.76 -31.61
N GLY A 61 48.45 69.83 -32.32
CA GLY A 61 47.71 71.10 -32.27
C GLY A 61 48.43 72.34 -31.74
N ALA A 62 49.55 72.22 -31.03
CA ALA A 62 50.27 73.40 -30.50
C ALA A 62 51.35 73.94 -31.48
N GLY A 63 52.07 73.07 -32.18
CA GLY A 63 53.19 73.45 -33.05
C GLY A 63 52.77 74.18 -34.34
N LEU A 64 51.65 73.75 -34.96
CA LEU A 64 51.20 74.31 -36.24
C LEU A 64 50.73 75.77 -36.12
N ARG A 65 50.16 76.19 -34.97
CA ARG A 65 49.73 77.58 -34.73
C ARG A 65 50.90 78.54 -34.57
N LEU A 66 51.97 78.13 -33.89
CA LEU A 66 53.15 78.98 -33.65
C LEU A 66 53.98 79.17 -34.93
N GLN A 67 54.02 78.16 -35.80
CA GLN A 67 54.83 78.17 -37.02
C GLN A 67 54.12 78.84 -38.20
N VAL A 68 52.78 78.81 -38.27
CA VAL A 68 51.98 79.59 -39.24
C VAL A 68 51.94 81.09 -38.86
N ALA A 69 51.97 81.42 -37.56
CA ALA A 69 52.08 82.81 -37.10
C ALA A 69 53.45 83.44 -37.46
N ALA A 70 54.55 82.68 -37.34
CA ALA A 70 55.89 83.11 -37.74
C ALA A 70 56.05 83.29 -39.26
N ALA A 71 55.37 82.47 -40.07
CA ALA A 71 55.36 82.59 -41.53
C ALA A 71 54.49 83.75 -42.08
N LEU A 72 53.58 84.29 -41.25
CA LEU A 72 52.66 85.39 -41.59
C LEU A 72 53.06 86.75 -40.99
N GLY A 73 54.24 86.85 -40.35
CA GLY A 73 54.81 88.12 -39.86
C GLY A 73 54.06 88.76 -38.69
N ALA A 74 53.31 88.00 -37.91
CA ALA A 74 52.67 88.49 -36.70
C ALA A 74 53.61 88.27 -35.49
N GLU A 75 54.10 89.36 -34.91
CA GLU A 75 54.83 89.33 -33.62
C GLU A 75 53.92 88.76 -32.52
N PRO A 76 54.42 87.82 -31.68
CA PRO A 76 53.68 87.32 -30.54
C PRO A 76 53.69 88.39 -29.43
N ASP A 77 52.51 88.91 -29.09
CA ASP A 77 52.34 89.86 -28.00
C ASP A 77 52.51 89.12 -26.67
N ASP A 78 53.76 89.10 -26.19
CA ASP A 78 54.14 88.60 -24.89
C ASP A 78 54.17 89.78 -23.89
N ALA A 79 53.53 89.56 -22.74
CA ALA A 79 53.53 90.37 -21.53
C ALA A 79 52.53 91.54 -21.40
N ARG A 80 51.48 91.25 -20.62
CA ARG A 80 50.95 91.96 -19.42
C ARG A 80 49.42 92.01 -19.51
N GLY A 81 48.66 91.48 -18.56
CA GLY A 81 48.89 91.52 -17.13
C GLY A 81 47.69 92.24 -16.52
N SER A 82 46.92 91.53 -15.72
CA SER A 82 46.35 92.14 -14.55
C SER A 82 46.34 91.10 -13.45
N GLU A 83 47.10 91.35 -12.39
CA GLU A 83 46.87 90.68 -11.10
C GLU A 83 45.43 90.92 -10.62
N ARG A 84 44.66 91.83 -11.26
CA ARG A 84 43.27 92.14 -10.95
C ARG A 84 42.34 92.18 -12.16
N CYS A 85 41.30 91.35 -12.13
CA CYS A 85 40.19 91.36 -13.07
C CYS A 85 38.93 91.91 -12.36
N GLY A 86 38.56 93.17 -12.65
CA GLY A 86 37.48 93.84 -11.91
C GLY A 86 37.79 93.92 -10.39
N PRO A 87 36.87 93.52 -9.49
CA PRO A 87 37.10 93.50 -8.05
C PRO A 87 37.93 92.28 -7.58
N TRP A 88 38.38 91.42 -8.48
CA TRP A 88 39.02 90.14 -8.16
C TRP A 88 40.52 90.19 -8.41
N ARG A 89 41.34 89.69 -7.47
CA ARG A 89 42.77 89.45 -7.67
C ARG A 89 42.98 88.02 -8.14
N LEU A 90 43.56 87.84 -9.33
CA LEU A 90 43.86 86.53 -9.90
C LEU A 90 45.08 85.93 -9.16
N LEU A 91 44.94 84.72 -8.61
CA LEU A 91 45.99 84.04 -7.85
C LEU A 91 46.82 83.10 -8.75
N HIS A 92 46.20 82.03 -9.26
CA HIS A 92 46.83 81.09 -10.18
C HIS A 92 45.78 80.43 -11.08
N SER A 93 46.22 79.95 -12.25
CA SER A 93 45.35 79.27 -13.21
C SER A 93 44.91 77.91 -12.67
N ILE A 94 43.60 77.65 -12.66
CA ILE A 94 42.99 76.37 -12.26
C ILE A 94 42.46 75.57 -13.46
N GLY A 95 42.49 76.15 -14.66
CA GLY A 95 42.20 75.44 -15.89
C GLY A 95 42.34 76.32 -17.14
N SER A 96 42.82 75.75 -18.24
CA SER A 96 42.90 76.42 -19.55
C SER A 96 42.26 75.54 -20.63
N GLY A 97 41.56 76.16 -21.58
CA GLY A 97 40.91 75.46 -22.68
C GLY A 97 40.33 76.38 -23.75
N GLY A 98 39.67 75.79 -24.77
CA GLY A 98 39.14 76.52 -25.93
C GLY A 98 38.02 77.54 -25.63
N MET A 99 37.60 77.68 -24.37
CA MET A 99 36.58 78.64 -23.92
C MET A 99 37.15 79.76 -23.03
N GLY A 100 38.48 79.86 -22.93
CA GLY A 100 39.18 80.85 -22.12
C GLY A 100 39.96 80.26 -20.94
N GLU A 101 40.65 81.11 -20.19
CA GLU A 101 41.43 80.74 -19.00
C GLU A 101 40.63 80.94 -17.72
N VAL A 102 40.74 80.00 -16.78
CA VAL A 102 40.08 80.04 -15.48
C VAL A 102 41.12 80.15 -14.38
N PHE A 103 40.97 81.15 -13.52
CA PHE A 103 41.86 81.43 -12.40
C PHE A 103 41.12 81.29 -11.07
N LEU A 104 41.80 80.75 -10.06
CA LEU A 104 41.39 80.99 -8.68
C LEU A 104 41.67 82.46 -8.38
N ALA A 105 40.71 83.17 -7.82
CA ALA A 105 40.84 84.57 -7.47
C ALA A 105 40.29 84.85 -6.07
N GLU A 106 40.84 85.88 -5.43
CA GLU A 106 40.35 86.39 -4.15
C GLU A 106 39.78 87.80 -4.31
N ARG A 107 38.87 88.19 -3.41
CA ARG A 107 38.32 89.53 -3.43
C ARG A 107 39.38 90.56 -3.03
N ALA A 108 39.59 91.57 -3.87
CA ALA A 108 40.71 92.49 -3.75
C ALA A 108 40.34 93.85 -3.13
N ASP A 109 39.07 94.05 -2.74
CA ASP A 109 38.57 95.29 -2.13
C ASP A 109 38.61 95.29 -0.59
N GLY A 110 39.08 94.21 0.03
CA GLY A 110 39.33 94.12 1.47
C GLY A 110 38.07 94.08 2.35
N ALA A 111 36.87 93.95 1.77
CA ALA A 111 35.62 94.00 2.52
C ALA A 111 35.28 92.68 3.25
N PHE A 112 35.67 91.53 2.69
CA PHE A 112 35.51 90.18 3.26
C PHE A 112 36.34 89.16 2.46
N GLU A 113 36.76 88.07 3.11
CA GLU A 113 37.52 86.98 2.46
C GLU A 113 36.57 86.08 1.65
N GLN A 114 36.69 86.12 0.32
CA GLN A 114 35.95 85.23 -0.58
C GLN A 114 36.85 84.80 -1.74
N GLN A 115 36.90 83.48 -1.99
CA GLN A 115 37.55 82.88 -3.15
C GLN A 115 36.51 82.53 -4.22
N VAL A 116 36.87 82.79 -5.47
CA VAL A 116 36.02 82.55 -6.65
C VAL A 116 36.84 81.99 -7.80
N ALA A 117 36.17 81.30 -8.73
CA ALA A 117 36.76 80.93 -10.02
C ALA A 117 36.43 82.03 -11.04
N VAL A 118 37.44 82.79 -11.49
CA VAL A 118 37.29 83.82 -12.54
C VAL A 118 37.63 83.21 -13.89
N LYS A 119 36.65 83.17 -14.79
CA LYS A 119 36.81 82.74 -16.17
C LYS A 119 36.91 83.96 -17.09
N LEU A 120 38.05 84.09 -17.79
CA LEU A 120 38.31 85.12 -18.79
C LEU A 120 37.83 84.62 -20.15
N LEU A 121 37.01 85.41 -20.86
CA LEU A 121 36.46 85.03 -22.16
C LEU A 121 37.40 85.43 -23.32
N PRO A 122 37.47 84.63 -24.41
CA PRO A 122 38.37 84.89 -25.54
C PRO A 122 38.14 86.25 -26.23
N ALA A 123 39.20 86.79 -26.85
CA ALA A 123 39.18 88.11 -27.50
C ALA A 123 38.14 88.28 -28.63
N ALA A 124 37.64 87.19 -29.23
CA ALA A 124 36.58 87.20 -30.24
C ALA A 124 35.24 87.76 -29.73
N VAL A 125 35.05 87.86 -28.41
CA VAL A 125 33.83 88.36 -27.75
C VAL A 125 33.82 89.90 -27.60
N ARG A 126 34.86 90.62 -28.08
CA ARG A 126 35.05 92.08 -27.89
C ARG A 126 34.14 93.00 -28.72
N THR A 127 33.28 92.49 -29.61
CA THR A 127 32.39 93.35 -30.43
C THR A 127 31.16 93.83 -29.64
N ARG A 128 30.69 95.06 -29.92
CA ARG A 128 29.59 95.72 -29.19
C ARG A 128 28.25 94.96 -29.24
N GLU A 129 28.04 94.14 -30.27
CA GLU A 129 26.82 93.35 -30.47
C GLU A 129 26.83 92.02 -29.67
N LEU A 130 28.01 91.42 -29.45
CA LEU A 130 28.19 90.25 -28.57
C LEU A 130 28.09 90.64 -27.08
N GLY A 131 28.51 91.86 -26.70
CA GLY A 131 28.43 92.34 -25.31
C GLY A 131 27.01 92.42 -24.73
N LEU A 132 26.02 92.88 -25.52
CA LEU A 132 24.61 92.92 -25.10
C LEU A 132 23.99 91.52 -24.92
N ARG A 133 24.50 90.51 -25.66
CA ARG A 133 24.06 89.12 -25.55
C ARG A 133 24.67 88.45 -24.31
N LEU A 134 25.96 88.69 -24.07
CA LEU A 134 26.64 88.25 -22.85
C LEU A 134 25.94 88.76 -21.58
N GLU A 135 25.43 89.99 -21.62
CA GLU A 135 24.71 90.59 -20.49
C GLU A 135 23.33 89.98 -20.23
N ARG A 136 22.59 89.57 -21.29
CA ARG A 136 21.34 88.80 -21.15
C ARG A 136 21.58 87.41 -20.57
N GLU A 137 22.61 86.71 -21.05
CA GLU A 137 22.98 85.37 -20.56
C GLU A 137 23.48 85.41 -19.12
N ARG A 138 24.27 86.43 -18.75
CA ARG A 138 24.65 86.70 -17.34
C ARG A 138 23.43 86.80 -16.44
N GLN A 139 22.35 87.40 -16.93
CA GLN A 139 21.11 87.58 -16.17
C GLN A 139 20.29 86.29 -16.03
N ILE A 140 20.40 85.35 -16.99
CA ILE A 140 19.84 84.00 -16.87
C ILE A 140 20.64 83.20 -15.84
N LEU A 141 21.97 83.22 -15.92
CA LEU A 141 22.86 82.52 -14.99
C LEU A 141 22.78 83.04 -13.56
N ALA A 142 22.62 84.36 -13.38
CA ALA A 142 22.42 84.97 -12.06
C ALA A 142 21.13 84.51 -11.36
N ARG A 143 20.14 84.01 -12.11
CA ARG A 143 18.87 83.50 -11.55
C ARG A 143 18.91 82.00 -11.25
N LEU A 144 19.98 81.31 -11.62
CA LEU A 144 20.15 79.88 -11.35
C LEU A 144 20.68 79.68 -9.93
N GLU A 145 19.77 79.65 -8.97
CA GLU A 145 20.10 79.26 -7.59
C GLU A 145 19.69 77.82 -7.34
N HIS A 146 20.66 76.90 -7.33
CA HIS A 146 20.45 75.49 -7.04
C HIS A 146 21.64 74.92 -6.25
N PRO A 147 21.45 74.05 -5.25
CA PRO A 147 22.55 73.48 -4.47
C PRO A 147 23.60 72.77 -5.35
N ASN A 148 23.17 72.17 -6.46
CA ASN A 148 24.04 71.44 -7.39
C ASN A 148 24.43 72.22 -8.67
N ILE A 149 24.29 73.54 -8.71
CA ILE A 149 24.81 74.41 -9.78
C ILE A 149 25.76 75.43 -9.14
N ALA A 150 26.95 75.62 -9.70
CA ALA A 150 27.86 76.64 -9.21
C ALA A 150 27.28 78.03 -9.43
N ARG A 151 27.21 78.83 -8.35
CA ARG A 151 26.58 80.15 -8.39
C ARG A 151 27.43 81.15 -9.16
N LEU A 152 26.79 81.98 -9.99
CA LEU A 152 27.41 83.19 -10.52
C LEU A 152 27.48 84.25 -9.42
N ILE A 153 28.70 84.63 -9.02
CA ILE A 153 28.96 85.60 -7.96
C ILE A 153 29.04 87.01 -8.55
N ASP A 154 29.75 87.15 -9.67
CA ASP A 154 29.96 88.44 -10.35
C ASP A 154 30.28 88.23 -11.83
N GLY A 155 30.25 89.29 -12.63
CA GLY A 155 30.63 89.23 -14.04
C GLY A 155 30.62 90.60 -14.68
N GLY A 156 31.60 90.88 -15.51
CA GLY A 156 31.80 92.20 -16.10
C GLY A 156 32.88 92.22 -17.17
N VAL A 157 33.42 93.40 -17.44
CA VAL A 157 34.52 93.61 -18.39
C VAL A 157 35.68 94.22 -17.61
N ALA A 158 36.87 93.63 -17.72
CA ALA A 158 38.09 94.13 -17.10
C ALA A 158 38.57 95.43 -17.78
N ALA A 159 39.51 96.14 -17.15
CA ALA A 159 39.98 97.45 -17.63
C ALA A 159 40.63 97.41 -19.02
N ASP A 160 41.14 96.24 -19.42
CA ASP A 160 41.72 95.94 -20.74
C ASP A 160 40.65 95.56 -21.80
N GLY A 161 39.36 95.60 -21.44
CA GLY A 161 38.26 95.22 -22.33
C GLY A 161 37.97 93.71 -22.36
N THR A 162 38.63 92.90 -21.54
CA THR A 162 38.42 91.45 -21.50
C THR A 162 37.18 91.10 -20.65
N PRO A 163 36.15 90.45 -21.23
CA PRO A 163 34.99 90.02 -20.45
C PRO A 163 35.33 88.87 -19.49
N TYR A 164 34.76 88.88 -18.28
CA TYR A 164 34.98 87.85 -17.27
C TYR A 164 33.70 87.46 -16.54
N LEU A 165 33.70 86.24 -16.00
CA LEU A 165 32.68 85.72 -15.09
C LEU A 165 33.33 85.17 -13.83
N ALA A 166 32.85 85.58 -12.66
CA ALA A 166 33.29 85.06 -11.37
C ALA A 166 32.23 84.10 -10.82
N LEU A 167 32.62 82.83 -10.70
CA LEU A 167 31.77 81.73 -10.25
C LEU A 167 32.20 81.25 -8.86
N GLU A 168 31.30 80.59 -8.15
CA GLU A 168 31.62 79.82 -6.94
C GLU A 168 32.82 78.90 -7.20
N TYR A 169 33.88 79.05 -6.41
CA TYR A 169 35.00 78.11 -6.44
C TYR A 169 34.57 76.80 -5.78
N VAL A 170 34.70 75.69 -6.50
CA VAL A 170 34.30 74.37 -6.04
C VAL A 170 35.54 73.49 -5.89
N GLU A 171 35.85 73.11 -4.66
CA GLU A 171 36.87 72.10 -4.34
C GLU A 171 36.32 70.70 -4.57
N GLY A 172 36.43 70.20 -5.80
CA GLY A 172 35.97 68.87 -6.17
C GLY A 172 36.78 68.26 -7.30
N VAL A 173 36.55 66.97 -7.54
CA VAL A 173 37.11 66.25 -8.68
C VAL A 173 36.02 65.92 -9.70
N PRO A 174 36.33 65.80 -11.00
CA PRO A 174 35.37 65.40 -12.02
C PRO A 174 34.60 64.12 -11.67
N ILE A 175 33.30 64.07 -12.01
CA ILE A 175 32.37 63.00 -11.61
C ILE A 175 32.81 61.59 -12.04
N ASP A 176 33.40 61.45 -13.23
CA ASP A 176 33.95 60.20 -13.75
C ASP A 176 35.10 59.69 -12.89
N ARG A 177 36.05 60.59 -12.57
CA ARG A 177 37.19 60.32 -11.71
C ARG A 177 36.76 59.99 -10.28
N PHE A 178 35.84 60.76 -9.70
CA PHE A 178 35.28 60.49 -8.37
C PHE A 178 34.68 59.08 -8.31
N CYS A 179 33.85 58.71 -9.29
CA CYS A 179 33.20 57.41 -9.32
C CYS A 179 34.17 56.25 -9.58
N ALA A 180 35.28 56.50 -10.27
CA ALA A 180 36.34 55.51 -10.51
C ALA A 180 37.23 55.31 -9.28
N GLU A 181 37.68 56.39 -8.63
CA GLU A 181 38.58 56.35 -7.48
C GLU A 181 37.88 55.89 -6.19
N ALA A 182 36.61 56.25 -5.98
CA ALA A 182 35.89 55.95 -4.74
C ALA A 182 35.23 54.55 -4.69
N GLY A 183 35.36 53.73 -5.74
CA GLY A 183 34.86 52.34 -5.75
C GLY A 183 33.35 52.19 -5.48
N LEU A 184 32.54 53.18 -5.88
CA LEU A 184 31.13 53.29 -5.50
C LEU A 184 30.26 52.13 -6.01
N THR A 185 29.27 51.73 -5.21
CA THR A 185 28.21 50.81 -5.66
C THR A 185 27.41 51.44 -6.79
N LEU A 186 26.79 50.60 -7.64
CA LEU A 186 25.92 51.08 -8.72
C LEU A 186 24.83 52.04 -8.22
N GLN A 187 24.23 51.74 -7.06
CA GLN A 187 23.20 52.58 -6.47
C GLN A 187 23.75 53.95 -6.04
N ALA A 188 24.96 54.00 -5.48
CA ALA A 188 25.62 55.25 -5.12
C ALA A 188 26.01 56.07 -6.36
N LYS A 189 26.54 55.43 -7.42
CA LYS A 189 26.82 56.09 -8.70
C LYS A 189 25.57 56.71 -9.33
N LEU A 190 24.46 55.96 -9.34
CA LEU A 190 23.18 56.44 -9.87
C LEU A 190 22.57 57.55 -9.00
N ALA A 191 22.77 57.52 -7.67
CA ALA A 191 22.32 58.59 -6.79
C ALA A 191 23.03 59.92 -7.09
N ILE A 192 24.36 59.88 -7.30
CA ILE A 192 25.15 61.05 -7.71
C ILE A 192 24.71 61.54 -9.09
N PHE A 193 24.53 60.63 -10.05
CA PHE A 193 24.03 60.96 -11.38
C PHE A 193 22.63 61.62 -11.35
N LEU A 194 21.75 61.16 -10.45
CA LEU A 194 20.42 61.76 -10.28
C LEU A 194 20.49 63.19 -9.73
N LYS A 195 21.41 63.51 -8.80
CA LYS A 195 21.64 64.90 -8.35
C LYS A 195 22.05 65.83 -9.50
N MET A 196 22.87 65.33 -10.43
CA MET A 196 23.22 66.05 -11.66
C MET A 196 22.00 66.24 -12.56
N CYS A 197 21.18 65.19 -12.75
CA CYS A 197 19.94 65.30 -13.52
C CYS A 197 18.98 66.34 -12.93
N ASP A 198 18.85 66.40 -11.61
CA ASP A 198 18.03 67.39 -10.91
C ASP A 198 18.54 68.82 -11.17
N ALA A 199 19.86 69.03 -11.17
CA ALA A 199 20.48 70.31 -11.53
C ALA A 199 20.19 70.74 -12.98
N VAL A 200 20.37 69.83 -13.95
CA VAL A 200 20.11 70.13 -15.37
C VAL A 200 18.62 70.36 -15.61
N ALA A 201 17.74 69.55 -15.00
CA ALA A 201 16.29 69.73 -15.09
C ALA A 201 15.86 71.10 -14.51
N TYR A 202 16.47 71.53 -13.40
CA TYR A 202 16.22 72.85 -12.81
C TYR A 202 16.60 74.00 -13.76
N ALA A 203 17.72 73.88 -14.48
CA ALA A 203 18.14 74.84 -15.49
C ALA A 203 17.20 74.85 -16.71
N HIS A 204 16.80 73.67 -17.21
CA HIS A 204 15.85 73.54 -18.32
C HIS A 204 14.50 74.17 -18.00
N ALA A 205 14.02 74.05 -16.75
CA ALA A 205 12.77 74.69 -16.30
C ALA A 205 12.84 76.23 -16.32
N ARG A 206 14.05 76.80 -16.38
CA ARG A 206 14.34 78.23 -16.50
C ARG A 206 14.84 78.61 -17.90
N LEU A 207 14.59 77.73 -18.89
CA LEU A 207 14.95 77.90 -20.31
C LEU A 207 16.47 77.95 -20.58
N ALA A 208 17.31 77.51 -19.64
CA ALA A 208 18.76 77.44 -19.80
C ALA A 208 19.19 76.03 -20.24
N VAL A 209 19.77 75.90 -21.43
CA VAL A 209 20.36 74.64 -21.96
C VAL A 209 21.87 74.69 -21.76
N HIS A 210 22.49 73.60 -21.30
CA HIS A 210 23.90 73.57 -20.94
C HIS A 210 24.85 73.47 -22.14
N ARG A 211 24.52 72.63 -23.13
CA ARG A 211 25.21 72.48 -24.43
C ARG A 211 26.63 71.90 -24.41
N ASP A 212 27.33 71.96 -23.27
CA ASP A 212 28.70 71.42 -23.09
C ASP A 212 28.80 70.47 -21.88
N LEU A 213 27.82 69.59 -21.68
CA LEU A 213 27.87 68.62 -20.59
C LEU A 213 28.96 67.58 -20.84
N LYS A 214 29.94 67.51 -19.93
CA LYS A 214 31.07 66.57 -19.93
C LYS A 214 31.60 66.40 -18.51
N PRO A 215 32.35 65.33 -18.19
CA PRO A 215 32.75 65.05 -16.81
C PRO A 215 33.52 66.17 -16.12
N THR A 216 34.37 66.91 -16.85
CA THR A 216 35.13 68.05 -16.30
C THR A 216 34.27 69.24 -15.89
N ASN A 217 33.04 69.33 -16.40
CA ASN A 217 32.09 70.38 -16.05
C ASN A 217 31.15 69.94 -14.91
N VAL A 218 31.39 68.78 -14.31
CA VAL A 218 30.60 68.24 -13.21
C VAL A 218 31.56 67.82 -12.10
N LEU A 219 31.74 68.68 -11.11
CA LEU A 219 32.61 68.39 -9.97
C LEU A 219 31.84 67.73 -8.85
N VAL A 220 32.51 66.84 -8.13
CA VAL A 220 32.01 66.18 -6.93
C VAL A 220 32.94 66.52 -5.78
N THR A 221 32.38 67.12 -4.72
CA THR A 221 33.15 67.46 -3.51
C THR A 221 33.50 66.19 -2.72
N ARG A 222 34.37 66.30 -1.72
CA ARG A 222 34.75 65.16 -0.86
C ARG A 222 33.54 64.55 -0.13
N GLU A 223 32.51 65.35 0.13
CA GLU A 223 31.26 64.96 0.80
C GLU A 223 30.27 64.26 -0.16
N GLY A 224 30.61 64.15 -1.46
CA GLY A 224 29.75 63.52 -2.47
C GLY A 224 28.63 64.43 -3.00
N GLU A 225 28.79 65.75 -2.85
CA GLU A 225 27.87 66.73 -3.44
C GLU A 225 28.30 67.10 -4.87
N VAL A 226 27.32 67.13 -5.79
CA VAL A 226 27.55 67.43 -7.20
C VAL A 226 27.43 68.93 -7.43
N LYS A 227 28.33 69.51 -8.21
CA LYS A 227 28.27 70.90 -8.68
C LYS A 227 28.46 70.94 -10.19
N LEU A 228 27.41 71.36 -10.89
CA LEU A 228 27.44 71.62 -12.32
C LEU A 228 28.09 72.98 -12.60
N LEU A 229 29.10 72.98 -13.44
CA LEU A 229 29.88 74.15 -13.84
C LEU A 229 29.60 74.53 -15.30
N ASP A 230 29.80 75.81 -15.63
CA ASP A 230 29.97 76.31 -17.00
C ASP A 230 28.90 75.93 -18.05
N PHE A 231 27.86 76.76 -18.15
CA PHE A 231 26.85 76.71 -19.22
C PHE A 231 27.39 77.27 -20.55
N GLY A 232 28.31 76.60 -21.24
CA GLY A 232 28.56 76.70 -22.70
C GLY A 232 28.53 78.07 -23.42
N ILE A 233 28.79 79.19 -22.75
CA ILE A 233 28.40 80.56 -23.17
C ILE A 233 29.05 80.97 -24.51
N ALA A 234 30.27 80.52 -24.79
CA ALA A 234 30.99 80.86 -26.02
C ALA A 234 30.33 80.29 -27.29
N LYS A 235 29.76 79.07 -27.23
CA LYS A 235 29.11 78.41 -28.38
C LYS A 235 27.74 79.01 -28.73
N LEU A 236 27.11 79.68 -27.76
CA LEU A 236 25.84 80.39 -27.91
C LEU A 236 25.96 81.63 -28.80
N LEU A 237 27.15 82.22 -28.86
CA LEU A 237 27.42 83.46 -29.60
C LEU A 237 27.73 83.20 -31.08
N GLU A 238 27.97 81.95 -31.47
CA GLU A 238 28.35 81.52 -32.83
C GLU A 238 27.16 81.02 -33.69
N GLU A 239 26.04 80.60 -33.09
CA GLU A 239 24.98 79.84 -33.79
C GLU A 239 24.07 80.66 -34.74
N ASP A 240 24.00 82.00 -34.62
CA ASP A 240 23.05 82.83 -35.40
C ASP A 240 23.67 83.60 -36.60
N ASP A 241 24.96 83.44 -36.90
CA ASP A 241 25.58 84.05 -38.09
C ASP A 241 25.26 83.25 -39.37
N LEU A 242 24.18 83.65 -40.05
CA LEU A 242 23.86 83.22 -41.43
C LEU A 242 24.77 83.97 -42.43
N GLY A 243 26.06 83.60 -42.52
CA GLY A 243 26.96 84.18 -43.53
C GLY A 243 28.39 83.60 -43.60
N LEU A 244 28.65 82.79 -44.64
CA LEU A 244 29.91 82.63 -45.42
C LEU A 244 31.31 82.46 -44.78
N THR A 245 31.45 82.25 -43.47
CA THR A 245 32.70 81.76 -42.84
C THR A 245 32.46 80.46 -42.05
N ARG A 246 31.79 79.49 -42.68
CA ARG A 246 31.64 78.12 -42.14
C ARG A 246 32.73 77.21 -42.67
N SER A 247 33.95 77.33 -42.17
CA SER A 247 35.01 76.34 -42.33
C SER A 247 36.14 76.59 -41.34
N VAL A 248 36.60 75.51 -40.70
CA VAL A 248 37.81 75.37 -39.88
C VAL A 248 37.65 75.40 -38.34
N ASP A 249 36.79 76.21 -37.71
CA ASP A 249 36.73 76.24 -36.22
C ASP A 249 35.85 75.15 -35.55
N HIS A 250 34.88 74.55 -36.27
CA HIS A 250 34.05 73.46 -35.74
C HIS A 250 34.73 72.07 -35.76
N LEU A 251 36.00 71.98 -36.17
CA LEU A 251 36.74 70.71 -36.28
C LEU A 251 37.53 70.31 -35.02
N LEU A 252 37.39 71.04 -33.90
CA LEU A 252 37.91 70.62 -32.60
C LEU A 252 36.88 69.75 -31.87
N THR A 253 37.06 68.43 -31.93
CA THR A 253 36.04 67.42 -31.59
C THR A 253 35.74 67.34 -30.09
N PRO A 254 34.55 67.75 -29.61
CA PRO A 254 34.14 67.43 -28.25
C PRO A 254 33.61 65.99 -28.25
N ARG A 255 34.29 65.09 -27.54
CA ARG A 255 33.90 63.66 -27.41
C ARG A 255 32.50 63.43 -26.81
N TYR A 256 31.84 64.47 -26.29
CA TYR A 256 30.48 64.45 -25.74
C TYR A 256 29.43 65.17 -26.63
N ALA A 257 29.80 65.57 -27.84
CA ALA A 257 28.89 66.24 -28.76
C ALA A 257 27.73 65.32 -29.17
N ALA A 258 26.52 65.87 -29.22
CA ALA A 258 25.37 65.19 -29.80
C ALA A 258 25.44 65.19 -31.34
N PRO A 259 24.81 64.23 -32.04
CA PRO A 259 24.78 64.18 -33.51
C PRO A 259 24.36 65.51 -34.14
N GLU A 260 23.34 66.16 -33.59
CA GLU A 260 22.86 67.46 -34.08
C GLU A 260 23.93 68.57 -33.94
N GLN A 261 24.79 68.52 -32.93
CA GLN A 261 25.89 69.48 -32.77
C GLN A 261 27.03 69.22 -33.76
N VAL A 262 27.31 67.95 -34.07
CA VAL A 262 28.29 67.55 -35.10
C VAL A 262 27.81 67.96 -36.51
N GLU A 263 26.50 67.90 -36.74
CA GLU A 263 25.86 68.30 -38.00
C GLU A 263 25.59 69.82 -38.09
N GLY A 264 25.94 70.61 -37.08
CA GLY A 264 25.75 72.06 -37.04
C GLY A 264 24.28 72.51 -36.92
N ARG A 265 23.40 71.66 -36.38
CA ARG A 265 21.99 71.99 -36.05
C ARG A 265 21.90 72.57 -34.62
N ALA A 266 20.84 73.34 -34.35
CA ALA A 266 20.65 74.03 -33.07
C ALA A 266 20.58 73.07 -31.87
N ALA A 267 21.33 73.38 -30.81
CA ALA A 267 21.30 72.61 -29.56
C ALA A 267 19.99 72.85 -28.78
N THR A 268 19.40 71.78 -28.25
CA THR A 268 18.13 71.80 -27.48
C THR A 268 18.28 71.06 -26.16
N THR A 269 17.22 70.98 -25.34
CA THR A 269 17.22 70.15 -24.13
C THR A 269 17.53 68.68 -24.42
N ALA A 270 17.19 68.18 -25.62
CA ALA A 270 17.52 66.83 -26.08
C ALA A 270 19.03 66.62 -26.30
N THR A 271 19.78 67.69 -26.57
CA THR A 271 21.25 67.67 -26.67
C THR A 271 21.88 67.37 -25.31
N ASP A 272 21.38 68.01 -24.24
CA ASP A 272 21.81 67.72 -22.87
C ASP A 272 21.41 66.30 -22.44
N VAL A 273 20.22 65.82 -22.84
CA VAL A 273 19.80 64.41 -22.58
C VAL A 273 20.77 63.41 -23.23
N HIS A 274 21.27 63.69 -24.44
CA HIS A 274 22.26 62.84 -25.09
C HIS A 274 23.60 62.85 -24.36
N ALA A 275 24.09 64.04 -23.96
CA ALA A 275 25.33 64.17 -23.20
C ALA A 275 25.24 63.49 -21.82
N LEU A 276 24.10 63.61 -21.13
CA LEU A 276 23.79 62.84 -19.91
C LEU A 276 23.77 61.34 -20.18
N GLY A 277 23.25 60.90 -21.34
CA GLY A 277 23.30 59.50 -21.77
C GLY A 277 24.72 58.98 -21.96
N LEU A 278 25.63 59.78 -22.54
CA LEU A 278 27.04 59.42 -22.71
C LEU A 278 27.75 59.33 -21.36
N LEU A 279 27.48 60.28 -20.47
CA LEU A 279 28.04 60.29 -19.12
C LEU A 279 27.53 59.10 -18.29
N LEU A 280 26.23 58.81 -18.36
CA LEU A 280 25.65 57.62 -17.72
C LEU A 280 26.30 56.34 -18.25
N PHE A 281 26.48 56.24 -19.57
CA PHE A 281 27.16 55.11 -20.18
C PHE A 281 28.56 54.90 -19.59
N GLU A 282 29.38 55.96 -19.56
CA GLU A 282 30.74 55.92 -19.04
C GLU A 282 30.79 55.60 -17.53
N LEU A 283 29.85 56.13 -16.73
CA LEU A 283 29.77 55.79 -15.31
C LEU A 283 29.40 54.31 -15.05
N LEU A 284 28.64 53.70 -15.97
CA LEU A 284 28.23 52.30 -15.89
C LEU A 284 29.30 51.33 -16.39
N THR A 285 30.03 51.69 -17.45
CA THR A 285 30.97 50.78 -18.13
C THR A 285 32.44 51.06 -17.81
N GLY A 286 32.78 52.29 -17.43
CA GLY A 286 34.16 52.79 -17.38
C GLY A 286 34.77 53.05 -18.76
N GLU A 287 34.03 52.83 -19.85
CA GLU A 287 34.46 52.98 -21.23
C GLU A 287 33.50 53.88 -22.02
N ARG A 288 34.01 54.58 -23.04
CA ARG A 288 33.18 55.47 -23.87
C ARG A 288 32.54 54.71 -25.04
N PRO A 289 31.31 55.05 -25.45
CA PRO A 289 30.62 54.33 -26.53
C PRO A 289 31.19 54.64 -27.93
N PHE A 290 31.85 55.79 -28.10
CA PHE A 290 32.45 56.26 -29.35
C PHE A 290 33.88 56.77 -29.07
N GLY A 291 34.78 56.73 -30.06
CA GLY A 291 36.07 57.41 -29.95
C GLY A 291 37.21 56.66 -29.25
N ALA A 292 37.09 55.34 -29.04
CA ALA A 292 38.09 54.55 -28.31
C ALA A 292 39.38 54.28 -29.12
N GLN A 293 39.31 54.26 -30.46
CA GLN A 293 40.45 53.92 -31.34
C GLN A 293 40.65 54.91 -32.52
N THR A 294 39.94 56.04 -32.54
CA THR A 294 39.94 56.98 -33.66
C THR A 294 40.96 58.11 -33.46
N THR A 295 41.86 58.27 -34.44
CA THR A 295 42.98 59.24 -34.46
C THR A 295 42.68 60.54 -35.22
N SER A 296 41.52 60.65 -35.90
CA SER A 296 41.12 61.81 -36.69
C SER A 296 39.77 62.39 -36.24
N ALA A 297 39.64 63.72 -36.26
CA ALA A 297 38.41 64.43 -35.90
C ALA A 297 37.22 64.04 -36.79
N LEU A 298 37.46 63.78 -38.07
CA LEU A 298 36.41 63.44 -39.04
C LEU A 298 35.86 62.02 -38.85
N SER A 299 36.70 61.08 -38.41
CA SER A 299 36.26 59.70 -38.15
C SER A 299 35.42 59.60 -36.88
N LEU A 300 35.75 60.37 -35.85
CA LEU A 300 34.93 60.49 -34.65
C LEU A 300 33.57 61.15 -34.94
N ALA A 301 33.53 62.20 -35.77
CA ALA A 301 32.28 62.84 -36.20
C ALA A 301 31.33 61.85 -36.91
N ARG A 302 31.86 61.03 -37.83
CA ARG A 302 31.08 59.96 -38.49
C ARG A 302 30.58 58.91 -37.50
N GLU A 303 31.42 58.50 -36.56
CA GLU A 303 31.03 57.52 -35.53
C GLU A 303 29.86 58.03 -34.66
N ILE A 304 29.89 59.31 -34.26
CA ILE A 304 28.83 59.94 -33.47
C ILE A 304 27.51 60.00 -34.25
N VAL A 305 27.54 60.26 -35.56
CA VAL A 305 26.32 60.37 -36.38
C VAL A 305 25.77 58.99 -36.78
N GLU A 306 26.62 58.06 -37.19
CA GLU A 306 26.20 56.83 -37.88
C GLU A 306 26.18 55.58 -36.97
N ARG A 307 27.11 55.45 -36.01
CA ARG A 307 27.29 54.21 -35.24
C ARG A 307 26.31 54.13 -34.07
N GLN A 308 25.61 53.01 -33.94
CA GLN A 308 24.81 52.73 -32.74
C GLN A 308 25.71 52.26 -31.57
N PRO A 309 25.49 52.77 -30.34
CA PRO A 309 26.27 52.34 -29.19
C PRO A 309 25.93 50.90 -28.81
N ALA A 310 26.92 50.14 -28.31
CA ALA A 310 26.69 48.83 -27.71
C ALA A 310 25.87 48.96 -26.42
N ARG A 311 25.36 47.85 -25.88
CA ARG A 311 24.68 47.89 -24.58
C ARG A 311 25.71 48.06 -23.45
N PRO A 312 25.48 48.95 -22.46
CA PRO A 312 26.34 49.07 -21.29
C PRO A 312 26.67 47.72 -20.62
N SER A 313 25.69 46.84 -20.49
CA SER A 313 25.86 45.51 -19.90
C SER A 313 26.83 44.58 -20.63
N GLN A 314 27.08 44.80 -21.92
CA GLN A 314 28.03 44.02 -22.71
C GLN A 314 29.49 44.46 -22.47
N LEU A 315 29.69 45.70 -22.01
CA LEU A 315 31.01 46.31 -21.82
C LEU A 315 31.39 46.49 -20.36
N ALA A 316 30.42 46.54 -19.44
CA ALA A 316 30.68 46.66 -18.01
C ALA A 316 31.42 45.42 -17.47
N ARG A 317 32.68 45.59 -17.06
CA ARG A 317 33.56 44.47 -16.64
C ARG A 317 33.20 43.85 -15.28
N SER A 318 32.32 44.44 -14.46
CA SER A 318 31.74 43.78 -13.26
C SER A 318 30.69 44.66 -12.54
N ALA A 319 29.69 44.01 -11.90
CA ALA A 319 28.79 44.52 -10.84
C ALA A 319 27.44 45.19 -11.19
N VAL A 320 26.78 44.87 -12.32
CA VAL A 320 25.35 45.25 -12.53
C VAL A 320 24.42 44.02 -12.39
N PRO A 321 23.45 44.01 -11.46
CA PRO A 321 22.47 42.91 -11.33
C PRO A 321 21.67 42.69 -12.62
N ARG A 322 21.48 41.43 -13.06
CA ARG A 322 20.85 41.07 -14.35
C ARG A 322 19.52 41.79 -14.66
N GLY A 323 18.69 42.06 -13.63
CA GLY A 323 17.43 42.78 -13.79
C GLY A 323 17.58 44.29 -13.98
N ALA A 324 18.49 44.92 -13.22
CA ALA A 324 18.82 46.34 -13.36
C ALA A 324 19.65 46.62 -14.61
N SER A 325 20.44 45.64 -15.05
CA SER A 325 21.24 45.68 -16.28
C SER A 325 20.38 45.91 -17.51
N ARG A 326 19.26 45.19 -17.66
CA ARG A 326 18.36 45.39 -18.80
C ARG A 326 17.62 46.73 -18.75
N ASP A 327 17.18 47.13 -17.57
CA ASP A 327 16.47 48.41 -17.39
C ASP A 327 17.42 49.58 -17.69
N LEU A 328 18.66 49.56 -17.18
CA LEU A 328 19.68 50.59 -17.41
C LEU A 328 20.22 50.60 -18.84
N ASP A 329 20.37 49.44 -19.49
CA ASP A 329 20.76 49.36 -20.91
C ASP A 329 19.79 50.16 -21.79
N GLU A 330 18.50 49.89 -21.63
CA GLU A 330 17.46 50.53 -22.44
C GLU A 330 17.28 52.00 -22.09
N ILE A 331 17.53 52.38 -20.83
CA ILE A 331 17.55 53.80 -20.42
C ILE A 331 18.70 54.54 -21.13
N CYS A 332 19.92 54.00 -21.09
CA CYS A 332 21.07 54.59 -21.77
C CYS A 332 20.87 54.66 -23.29
N LEU A 333 20.45 53.56 -23.91
CA LEU A 333 20.23 53.51 -25.35
C LEU A 333 19.14 54.47 -25.81
N LYS A 334 18.06 54.64 -25.03
CA LYS A 334 17.02 55.64 -25.33
C LYS A 334 17.54 57.07 -25.25
N ALA A 335 18.40 57.39 -24.29
CA ALA A 335 19.04 58.70 -24.19
C ALA A 335 20.03 58.96 -25.36
N LEU A 336 20.68 57.92 -25.87
CA LEU A 336 21.68 57.98 -26.95
C LEU A 336 21.12 57.82 -28.37
N ARG A 337 19.80 57.87 -28.56
CA ARG A 337 19.21 57.79 -29.90
C ARG A 337 19.67 58.94 -30.78
N LYS A 338 19.90 58.67 -32.07
CA LYS A 338 20.45 59.65 -32.99
C LYS A 338 19.50 60.82 -33.22
N ARG A 339 18.20 60.54 -33.36
CA ARG A 339 17.15 61.56 -33.53
C ARG A 339 16.73 62.16 -32.17
N PRO A 340 16.78 63.50 -31.99
CA PRO A 340 16.38 64.17 -30.75
C PRO A 340 14.98 63.81 -30.26
N GLU A 341 14.00 63.69 -31.16
CA GLU A 341 12.59 63.39 -30.86
C GLU A 341 12.35 61.98 -30.33
N GLU A 342 13.30 61.06 -30.53
CA GLU A 342 13.18 59.68 -30.04
C GLU A 342 13.78 59.50 -28.63
N ARG A 343 14.49 60.52 -28.11
CA ARG A 343 15.10 60.53 -26.77
C ARG A 343 14.03 60.80 -25.69
N TYR A 344 14.46 60.96 -24.45
CA TYR A 344 13.56 61.43 -23.40
C TYR A 344 13.15 62.88 -23.66
N ALA A 345 11.84 63.16 -23.54
CA ALA A 345 11.29 64.50 -23.72
C ALA A 345 11.84 65.54 -22.71
N SER A 346 12.36 65.09 -21.57
CA SER A 346 12.99 65.92 -20.55
C SER A 346 13.99 65.12 -19.73
N VAL A 347 14.92 65.82 -19.05
CA VAL A 347 15.85 65.21 -18.09
C VAL A 347 15.11 64.57 -16.91
N THR A 348 13.98 65.13 -16.49
CA THR A 348 13.11 64.54 -15.46
C THR A 348 12.61 63.15 -15.88
N ALA A 349 12.20 62.98 -17.14
CA ALA A 349 11.74 61.69 -17.64
C ALA A 349 12.86 60.62 -17.68
N LEU A 350 14.10 61.03 -17.97
CA LEU A 350 15.28 60.18 -17.86
C LEU A 350 15.54 59.78 -16.40
N ALA A 351 15.52 60.74 -15.48
CA ALA A 351 15.72 60.52 -14.05
C ALA A 351 14.65 59.58 -13.44
N ASP A 352 13.39 59.73 -13.85
CA ASP A 352 12.29 58.91 -13.36
C ASP A 352 12.41 57.44 -13.78
N ASP A 353 12.92 57.15 -14.98
CA ASP A 353 13.17 55.77 -15.39
C ASP A 353 14.34 55.14 -14.59
N ILE A 354 15.37 55.91 -14.25
CA ILE A 354 16.45 55.45 -13.36
C ILE A 354 15.89 55.16 -11.96
N ARG A 355 15.06 56.06 -11.40
CA ARG A 355 14.37 55.87 -10.12
C ARG A 355 13.47 54.62 -10.14
N ARG A 356 12.72 54.39 -11.22
CA ARG A 356 11.88 53.19 -11.40
C ARG A 356 12.72 51.92 -11.45
N SER A 357 13.85 51.93 -12.15
CA SER A 357 14.79 50.81 -12.19
C SER A 357 15.29 50.45 -10.79
N LEU A 358 15.74 51.44 -10.01
CA LEU A 358 16.20 51.26 -8.62
C LEU A 358 15.09 50.73 -7.69
N ALA A 359 13.86 51.22 -7.85
CA ALA A 359 12.72 50.83 -7.03
C ALA A 359 12.01 49.54 -7.52
N GLY A 360 12.52 48.88 -8.58
CA GLY A 360 11.95 47.66 -9.12
C GLY A 360 10.63 47.84 -9.86
N TYR A 361 10.29 49.05 -10.29
CA TYR A 361 9.12 49.35 -11.11
C TYR A 361 9.42 49.18 -12.60
N PRO A 362 8.39 48.94 -13.44
CA PRO A 362 8.55 48.94 -14.89
C PRO A 362 9.00 50.31 -15.42
N VAL A 363 10.11 50.33 -16.17
CA VAL A 363 10.64 51.55 -16.81
C VAL A 363 9.92 51.86 -18.13
N THR A 364 9.77 53.14 -18.47
CA THR A 364 9.10 53.58 -19.70
C THR A 364 9.88 53.18 -20.95
N ALA A 365 11.21 53.07 -20.87
CA ALA A 365 12.05 52.54 -21.94
C ALA A 365 11.60 51.14 -22.44
N LEU A 366 10.96 50.32 -21.58
CA LEU A 366 10.52 48.96 -21.87
C LEU A 366 8.98 48.78 -21.86
N ALA A 367 8.21 49.87 -21.94
CA ALA A 367 6.76 49.89 -21.72
C ALA A 367 5.92 48.94 -22.62
N GLY A 368 6.46 48.47 -23.75
CA GLY A 368 5.76 47.58 -24.69
C GLY A 368 5.61 46.11 -24.26
N ALA A 369 6.39 45.61 -23.29
CA ALA A 369 6.41 44.18 -22.96
C ALA A 369 5.43 43.80 -21.82
N ARG A 370 4.27 43.21 -22.16
CA ARG A 370 3.26 42.71 -21.17
C ARG A 370 3.86 41.70 -20.18
N LEU A 371 4.72 40.80 -20.66
CA LEU A 371 5.38 39.77 -19.86
C LEU A 371 6.39 40.35 -18.85
N TYR A 372 7.03 41.47 -19.19
CA TYR A 372 7.98 42.17 -18.30
C TYR A 372 7.25 42.79 -17.10
N ARG A 373 6.10 43.45 -17.34
CA ARG A 373 5.26 44.01 -16.27
C ARG A 373 4.70 42.93 -15.35
N ALA A 374 4.23 41.81 -15.91
CA ALA A 374 3.75 40.67 -15.14
C ALA A 374 4.86 40.07 -14.25
N ARG A 375 6.08 39.91 -14.77
CA ARG A 375 7.22 39.43 -13.99
C ARG A 375 7.58 40.37 -12.83
N LYS A 376 7.63 41.68 -13.06
CA LYS A 376 7.89 42.67 -11.98
C LYS A 376 6.76 42.65 -10.92
N PHE A 377 5.51 42.45 -11.34
CA PHE A 377 4.37 42.31 -10.42
C PHE A 377 4.48 41.05 -9.54
N VAL A 378 4.78 39.90 -10.14
CA VAL A 378 4.95 38.62 -9.41
C VAL A 378 6.11 38.70 -8.41
N ALA A 379 7.26 39.27 -8.81
CA ALA A 379 8.41 39.44 -7.92
C ALA A 379 8.06 40.29 -6.68
N ARG A 380 7.21 41.31 -6.84
CA ARG A 380 6.79 42.21 -5.75
C ARG A 380 5.73 41.61 -4.82
N HIS A 381 4.88 40.72 -5.32
CA HIS A 381 3.78 40.12 -4.57
C HIS A 381 3.99 38.61 -4.26
N ARG A 382 5.25 38.17 -4.13
CA ARG A 382 5.61 36.75 -3.96
C ARG A 382 4.86 36.01 -2.83
N LEU A 383 4.66 36.66 -1.69
CA LEU A 383 3.98 36.05 -0.53
C LEU A 383 2.47 35.93 -0.74
N ALA A 384 1.84 36.95 -1.32
CA ALA A 384 0.41 36.92 -1.63
C ALA A 384 0.08 35.87 -2.71
N ILE A 385 0.93 35.74 -3.73
CA ILE A 385 0.79 34.72 -4.77
C ILE A 385 1.02 33.31 -4.20
N ALA A 386 2.04 33.13 -3.35
CA ALA A 386 2.27 31.85 -2.68
C ALA A 386 1.08 31.43 -1.80
N GLY A 387 0.51 32.36 -1.03
CA GLY A 387 -0.68 32.12 -0.22
C GLY A 387 -1.92 31.78 -1.06
N ALA A 388 -2.16 32.51 -2.15
CA ALA A 388 -3.27 32.25 -3.06
C ALA A 388 -3.14 30.88 -3.76
N SER A 389 -1.93 30.51 -4.19
CA SER A 389 -1.66 29.20 -4.78
C SER A 389 -1.87 28.06 -3.78
N LEU A 390 -1.44 28.23 -2.53
CA LEU A 390 -1.64 27.21 -1.49
C LEU A 390 -3.14 27.04 -1.16
N ALA A 391 -3.88 28.14 -1.07
CA ALA A 391 -5.34 28.11 -0.89
C ALA A 391 -6.05 27.45 -2.09
N PHE A 392 -5.62 27.75 -3.32
CA PHE A 392 -6.18 27.14 -4.52
C PHE A 392 -5.93 25.63 -4.58
N VAL A 393 -4.71 25.18 -4.30
CA VAL A 393 -4.38 23.74 -4.21
C VAL A 393 -5.20 23.08 -3.10
N GLY A 394 -5.28 23.69 -1.92
CA GLY A 394 -6.10 23.19 -0.83
C GLY A 394 -7.58 23.04 -1.19
N LEU A 395 -8.16 24.04 -1.88
CA LEU A 395 -9.54 24.00 -2.36
C LEU A 395 -9.74 22.98 -3.48
N ALA A 396 -8.80 22.85 -4.42
CA ALA A 396 -8.86 21.87 -5.51
C ALA A 396 -8.74 20.44 -4.98
N THR A 397 -7.81 20.18 -4.06
CA THR A 397 -7.68 18.90 -3.37
C THR A 397 -8.93 18.60 -2.54
N GLY A 398 -9.44 19.59 -1.80
CA GLY A 398 -10.69 19.47 -1.05
C GLY A 398 -11.88 19.12 -1.95
N LEU A 399 -12.00 19.77 -3.11
CA LEU A 399 -13.05 19.50 -4.10
C LEU A 399 -12.91 18.09 -4.70
N LEU A 400 -11.70 17.66 -5.04
CA LEU A 400 -11.45 16.31 -5.56
C LEU A 400 -11.80 15.24 -4.52
N VAL A 401 -11.44 15.44 -3.25
CA VAL A 401 -11.82 14.55 -2.15
C VAL A 401 -13.33 14.54 -1.95
N ALA A 402 -13.98 15.71 -1.98
CA ALA A 402 -15.43 15.83 -1.83
C ALA A 402 -16.20 15.13 -2.97
N LEU A 403 -15.73 15.25 -4.21
CA LEU A 403 -16.32 14.54 -5.36
C LEU A 403 -16.13 13.02 -5.23
N ALA A 404 -14.94 12.56 -4.85
CA ALA A 404 -14.69 11.14 -4.61
C ALA A 404 -15.51 10.57 -3.44
N GLN A 405 -15.74 11.36 -2.38
CA GLN A 405 -16.63 10.98 -1.27
C GLN A 405 -18.10 10.92 -1.73
N ARG A 406 -18.55 11.87 -2.57
CA ARG A 406 -19.91 11.88 -3.12
C ARG A 406 -20.19 10.63 -3.96
N ASP A 407 -19.25 10.23 -4.81
CA ASP A 407 -19.44 9.06 -5.67
C ASP A 407 -19.47 7.75 -4.86
N ARG A 408 -18.63 7.64 -3.81
CA ARG A 408 -18.70 6.52 -2.86
C ARG A 408 -20.01 6.50 -2.07
N ALA A 409 -20.50 7.66 -1.65
CA ALA A 409 -21.76 7.78 -0.93
C ALA A 409 -22.96 7.38 -1.80
N ARG A 410 -22.99 7.81 -3.07
CA ARG A 410 -24.03 7.41 -4.04
C ARG A 410 -24.02 5.92 -4.35
N ALA A 411 -22.85 5.35 -4.62
CA ALA A 411 -22.73 3.91 -4.87
C ALA A 411 -23.13 3.07 -3.64
N SER A 412 -22.89 3.56 -2.43
CA SER A 412 -23.36 2.94 -1.17
C SER A 412 -24.88 3.04 -1.04
N GLU A 413 -25.46 4.20 -1.32
CA GLU A 413 -26.90 4.43 -1.25
C GLU A 413 -27.67 3.60 -2.29
N GLU A 414 -27.18 3.52 -3.52
CA GLU A 414 -27.74 2.67 -4.59
C GLU A 414 -27.68 1.19 -4.20
N ARG A 415 -26.55 0.71 -3.68
CA ARG A 415 -26.44 -0.66 -3.13
C ARG A 415 -27.43 -0.91 -2.01
N SER A 416 -27.53 0.00 -1.05
CA SER A 416 -28.42 -0.16 0.10
C SER A 416 -29.89 -0.18 -0.33
N ARG A 417 -30.28 0.72 -1.25
CA ARG A 417 -31.63 0.73 -1.84
C ARG A 417 -31.92 -0.54 -2.64
N ALA A 418 -30.95 -1.07 -3.38
CA ALA A 418 -31.13 -2.31 -4.14
C ALA A 418 -31.28 -3.53 -3.23
N ILE A 419 -30.47 -3.64 -2.17
CA ILE A 419 -30.63 -4.68 -1.15
C ILE A 419 -31.98 -4.54 -0.45
N GLN A 420 -32.38 -3.32 -0.09
CA GLN A 420 -33.69 -3.06 0.51
C GLN A 420 -34.84 -3.40 -0.43
N GLY A 421 -34.76 -3.01 -1.71
CA GLY A 421 -35.75 -3.35 -2.73
C GLY A 421 -35.87 -4.86 -2.89
N PHE A 422 -34.75 -5.58 -2.98
CA PHE A 422 -34.76 -7.03 -3.03
C PHE A 422 -35.34 -7.68 -1.75
N LEU A 423 -34.94 -7.19 -0.57
CA LEU A 423 -35.45 -7.71 0.71
C LEU A 423 -36.96 -7.47 0.87
N VAL A 424 -37.44 -6.27 0.51
CA VAL A 424 -38.84 -5.90 0.68
C VAL A 424 -39.69 -6.48 -0.43
N ASP A 425 -39.38 -6.17 -1.70
CA ASP A 425 -40.24 -6.50 -2.83
C ASP A 425 -40.12 -7.97 -3.24
N ASP A 426 -38.89 -8.51 -3.32
CA ASP A 426 -38.66 -9.86 -3.85
C ASP A 426 -38.65 -10.96 -2.77
N LEU A 427 -38.43 -10.62 -1.49
CA LEU A 427 -38.39 -11.59 -0.40
C LEU A 427 -39.58 -11.46 0.57
N LEU A 428 -39.83 -10.28 1.16
CA LEU A 428 -40.90 -10.10 2.15
C LEU A 428 -42.29 -9.98 1.52
N LEU A 429 -42.45 -9.18 0.47
CA LEU A 429 -43.73 -8.99 -0.22
C LEU A 429 -44.11 -10.21 -1.06
N ALA A 430 -43.11 -10.90 -1.61
CA ALA A 430 -43.31 -12.21 -2.24
C ALA A 430 -43.81 -13.30 -1.26
N ALA A 431 -43.62 -13.09 0.05
CA ALA A 431 -44.13 -13.94 1.12
C ALA A 431 -45.53 -13.54 1.62
N THR A 432 -46.18 -12.54 1.00
CA THR A 432 -47.51 -12.08 1.42
C THR A 432 -48.63 -13.02 0.93
N PRO A 433 -49.76 -13.12 1.66
CA PRO A 433 -50.88 -13.95 1.26
C PRO A 433 -51.47 -13.59 -0.11
N GLU A 434 -51.39 -12.31 -0.54
CA GLU A 434 -51.90 -11.86 -1.84
C GLU A 434 -51.11 -12.47 -3.01
N GLU A 435 -49.78 -12.50 -2.93
CA GLU A 435 -48.94 -13.14 -3.95
C GLU A 435 -48.92 -14.67 -3.82
N ALA A 436 -49.02 -15.18 -2.59
CA ALA A 436 -48.99 -16.61 -2.31
C ALA A 436 -50.34 -17.33 -2.55
N ARG A 437 -51.35 -16.66 -3.11
CA ARG A 437 -52.71 -17.18 -3.37
C ARG A 437 -53.47 -17.61 -2.10
N GLY A 438 -53.42 -16.79 -1.06
CA GLY A 438 -54.20 -16.93 0.18
C GLY A 438 -53.57 -17.81 1.25
N ARG A 439 -52.39 -18.40 1.02
CA ARG A 439 -51.62 -19.15 2.03
C ARG A 439 -50.50 -18.29 2.62
N LYS A 440 -50.11 -18.56 3.88
CA LYS A 440 -48.89 -17.99 4.47
C LYS A 440 -47.71 -18.88 4.07
N PRO A 441 -46.87 -18.46 3.10
CA PRO A 441 -45.74 -19.29 2.68
C PRO A 441 -44.75 -19.44 3.84
N LEU A 442 -44.15 -20.62 3.94
CA LEU A 442 -43.06 -20.87 4.88
C LEU A 442 -41.84 -20.00 4.48
N VAL A 443 -41.00 -19.65 5.45
CA VAL A 443 -39.77 -18.87 5.21
C VAL A 443 -38.91 -19.50 4.12
N GLN A 444 -38.86 -20.83 4.06
CA GLN A 444 -38.17 -21.60 3.03
C GLN A 444 -38.73 -21.35 1.61
N GLU A 445 -40.06 -21.32 1.46
CA GLU A 445 -40.69 -21.06 0.16
C GLU A 445 -40.41 -19.62 -0.31
N ALA A 446 -40.43 -18.67 0.62
CA ALA A 446 -40.10 -17.27 0.34
C ALA A 446 -38.64 -17.12 -0.10
N LEU A 447 -37.69 -17.76 0.59
CA LEU A 447 -36.27 -17.77 0.22
C LEU A 447 -36.06 -18.41 -1.16
N ALA A 448 -36.72 -19.54 -1.45
CA ALA A 448 -36.64 -20.22 -2.74
C ALA A 448 -37.18 -19.35 -3.88
N LEU A 449 -38.27 -18.61 -3.63
CA LEU A 449 -38.84 -17.68 -4.60
C LEU A 449 -37.91 -16.48 -4.85
N ALA A 450 -37.38 -15.87 -3.79
CA ALA A 450 -36.40 -14.79 -3.87
C ALA A 450 -35.14 -15.23 -4.65
N ALA A 451 -34.64 -16.44 -4.40
CA ALA A 451 -33.48 -17.00 -5.09
C ALA A 451 -33.68 -17.15 -6.61
N ARG A 452 -34.90 -17.56 -7.03
CA ARG A 452 -35.26 -17.64 -8.46
C ARG A 452 -35.37 -16.27 -9.11
N ARG A 453 -35.89 -15.26 -8.39
CA ARG A 453 -36.04 -13.89 -8.89
C ARG A 453 -34.74 -13.09 -8.85
N ALA A 454 -33.76 -13.47 -8.03
CA ALA A 454 -32.50 -12.74 -7.83
C ALA A 454 -31.76 -12.45 -9.15
N ALA A 455 -31.73 -13.39 -10.10
CA ALA A 455 -31.07 -13.18 -11.39
C ALA A 455 -31.70 -12.05 -12.21
N SER A 456 -33.04 -11.99 -12.26
CA SER A 456 -33.75 -10.98 -13.06
C SER A 456 -33.88 -9.66 -12.32
N ALA A 457 -34.14 -9.70 -11.01
CA ALA A 457 -34.30 -8.50 -10.17
C ALA A 457 -32.99 -7.71 -10.03
N LEU A 458 -31.84 -8.40 -10.01
CA LEU A 458 -30.52 -7.80 -9.81
C LEU A 458 -29.65 -7.82 -11.08
N ALA A 459 -30.25 -8.03 -12.26
CA ALA A 459 -29.53 -8.16 -13.52
C ALA A 459 -28.62 -6.96 -13.85
N THR A 460 -29.01 -5.75 -13.44
CA THR A 460 -28.23 -4.51 -13.65
C THR A 460 -27.23 -4.23 -12.53
N GLN A 461 -27.18 -5.05 -11.48
CA GLN A 461 -26.42 -4.83 -10.25
C GLN A 461 -25.67 -6.10 -9.80
N PRO A 462 -24.68 -6.57 -10.58
CA PRO A 462 -24.03 -7.86 -10.36
C PRO A 462 -23.26 -7.95 -9.02
N GLU A 463 -22.80 -6.82 -8.48
CA GLU A 463 -22.17 -6.75 -7.14
C GLU A 463 -23.17 -7.00 -6.01
N VAL A 464 -24.41 -6.52 -6.16
CA VAL A 464 -25.50 -6.76 -5.22
C VAL A 464 -25.99 -8.20 -5.36
N GLU A 465 -26.12 -8.70 -6.60
CA GLU A 465 -26.44 -10.10 -6.86
C GLU A 465 -25.44 -11.02 -6.15
N HIS A 466 -24.14 -10.78 -6.28
CA HIS A 466 -23.10 -11.55 -5.58
C HIS A 466 -23.36 -11.65 -4.07
N HIS A 467 -23.62 -10.51 -3.41
CA HIS A 467 -23.86 -10.49 -1.96
C HIS A 467 -25.13 -11.25 -1.57
N VAL A 468 -26.22 -11.03 -2.31
CA VAL A 468 -27.51 -11.72 -2.10
C VAL A 468 -27.36 -13.23 -2.29
N ARG A 469 -26.64 -13.68 -3.33
CA ARG A 469 -26.34 -15.10 -3.57
C ARG A 469 -25.59 -15.72 -2.41
N GLY A 470 -24.58 -15.04 -1.87
CA GLY A 470 -23.83 -15.52 -0.70
C GLY A 470 -24.71 -15.71 0.54
N VAL A 471 -25.60 -14.75 0.82
CA VAL A 471 -26.55 -14.81 1.95
C VAL A 471 -27.56 -15.95 1.76
N LEU A 472 -28.14 -16.07 0.57
CA LEU A 472 -29.09 -17.15 0.25
C LEU A 472 -28.41 -18.53 0.30
N GLY A 473 -27.17 -18.65 -0.19
CA GLY A 473 -26.38 -19.88 -0.12
C GLY A 473 -26.16 -20.35 1.32
N GLU A 474 -25.73 -19.45 2.21
CA GLU A 474 -25.57 -19.76 3.64
C GLU A 474 -26.92 -20.10 4.30
N ALA A 475 -28.00 -19.39 3.95
CA ALA A 475 -29.33 -19.65 4.48
C ALA A 475 -29.82 -21.06 4.09
N PHE A 476 -29.70 -21.44 2.81
CA PHE A 476 -30.09 -22.78 2.35
C PHE A 476 -29.21 -23.89 2.95
N LEU A 477 -27.90 -23.65 3.14
CA LEU A 477 -27.04 -24.61 3.85
C LEU A 477 -27.53 -24.87 5.27
N ARG A 478 -27.92 -23.83 6.01
CA ARG A 478 -28.44 -23.95 7.38
C ARG A 478 -29.82 -24.61 7.44
N LEU A 479 -30.62 -24.44 6.40
CA LEU A 479 -31.92 -25.11 6.26
C LEU A 479 -31.79 -26.57 5.80
N GLY A 480 -30.61 -27.00 5.32
CA GLY A 480 -30.38 -28.33 4.76
C GLY A 480 -30.78 -28.49 3.29
N GLU A 481 -31.13 -27.40 2.61
CA GLU A 481 -31.58 -27.37 1.21
C GLU A 481 -30.38 -27.34 0.24
N LEU A 482 -29.67 -28.47 0.15
CA LEU A 482 -28.34 -28.53 -0.46
C LEU A 482 -28.31 -28.23 -1.97
N ASP A 483 -29.37 -28.54 -2.71
CA ASP A 483 -29.42 -28.26 -4.15
C ASP A 483 -29.64 -26.77 -4.43
N LEU A 484 -30.52 -26.11 -3.67
CA LEU A 484 -30.71 -24.66 -3.75
C LEU A 484 -29.46 -23.91 -3.29
N ALA A 485 -28.83 -24.36 -2.20
CA ALA A 485 -27.56 -23.82 -1.74
C ALA A 485 -26.47 -23.86 -2.82
N ARG A 486 -26.35 -25.00 -3.53
CA ARG A 486 -25.41 -25.16 -4.64
C ARG A 486 -25.62 -24.13 -5.73
N GLU A 487 -26.85 -23.97 -6.21
CA GLU A 487 -27.17 -23.00 -7.27
C GLU A 487 -26.74 -21.58 -6.87
N GLN A 488 -26.98 -21.19 -5.61
CA GLN A 488 -26.59 -19.86 -5.14
C GLN A 488 -25.07 -19.71 -5.00
N ILE A 489 -24.39 -20.71 -4.44
CA ILE A 489 -22.94 -20.69 -4.19
C ILE A 489 -22.15 -20.73 -5.50
N ASP A 490 -22.55 -21.55 -6.47
CA ASP A 490 -21.90 -21.62 -7.77
C ASP A 490 -22.02 -20.28 -8.50
N ARG A 491 -23.21 -19.66 -8.48
CA ARG A 491 -23.44 -18.34 -9.08
C ARG A 491 -22.65 -17.23 -8.38
N GLU A 492 -22.52 -17.27 -7.05
CA GLU A 492 -21.67 -16.35 -6.29
C GLU A 492 -20.20 -16.45 -6.74
N ARG A 493 -19.68 -17.67 -6.92
CA ARG A 493 -18.28 -17.89 -7.33
C ARG A 493 -18.03 -17.43 -8.77
N GLU A 494 -18.99 -17.66 -9.68
CA GLU A 494 -18.93 -17.09 -11.03
C GLU A 494 -18.89 -15.56 -11.02
N LEU A 495 -19.74 -14.93 -10.20
CA LEU A 495 -19.76 -13.48 -10.04
C LEU A 495 -18.45 -12.96 -9.44
N THR A 496 -17.88 -13.67 -8.46
CA THR A 496 -16.57 -13.34 -7.87
C THR A 496 -15.47 -13.28 -8.92
N GLN A 497 -15.42 -14.26 -9.81
CA GLN A 497 -14.43 -14.33 -10.90
C GLN A 497 -14.68 -13.25 -11.96
N SER A 498 -15.92 -13.11 -12.43
CA SER A 498 -16.27 -12.16 -13.50
C SER A 498 -16.08 -10.70 -13.10
N LEU A 499 -16.38 -10.35 -11.84
CA LEU A 499 -16.23 -9.00 -11.30
C LEU A 499 -14.81 -8.71 -10.78
N ARG A 500 -13.89 -9.70 -10.80
CA ARG A 500 -12.52 -9.59 -10.25
C ARG A 500 -12.52 -9.04 -8.83
N LEU A 501 -13.42 -9.56 -7.99
CA LEU A 501 -13.56 -9.12 -6.60
C LEU A 501 -12.33 -9.47 -5.77
N SER A 502 -12.20 -8.83 -4.61
CA SER A 502 -11.07 -9.01 -3.70
C SER A 502 -10.84 -10.47 -3.29
N THR A 503 -9.61 -10.80 -2.90
CA THR A 503 -9.22 -12.12 -2.38
C THR A 503 -10.09 -12.57 -1.21
N GLU A 504 -10.56 -11.63 -0.38
CA GLU A 504 -11.42 -11.91 0.77
C GLU A 504 -12.83 -12.34 0.35
N ALA A 505 -13.41 -11.73 -0.68
CA ALA A 505 -14.68 -12.18 -1.26
C ALA A 505 -14.56 -13.61 -1.82
N SER A 506 -13.45 -13.90 -2.52
CA SER A 506 -13.17 -15.25 -3.03
C SER A 506 -13.08 -16.28 -1.93
N ARG A 507 -12.39 -15.98 -0.81
CA ARG A 507 -12.26 -16.89 0.34
C ARG A 507 -13.60 -17.16 1.03
N SER A 508 -14.46 -16.15 1.14
CA SER A 508 -15.80 -16.30 1.73
C SER A 508 -16.70 -17.22 0.88
N GLY A 509 -16.68 -17.06 -0.45
CA GLY A 509 -17.37 -17.96 -1.38
C GLY A 509 -16.82 -19.38 -1.35
N ASP A 510 -15.49 -19.53 -1.35
CA ASP A 510 -14.84 -20.85 -1.25
C ASP A 510 -15.15 -21.55 0.10
N MET A 511 -15.26 -20.82 1.22
CA MET A 511 -15.68 -21.39 2.51
C MET A 511 -17.12 -21.93 2.46
N ARG A 512 -18.05 -21.21 1.82
CA ARG A 512 -19.42 -21.71 1.60
C ARG A 512 -19.44 -22.96 0.71
N ALA A 513 -18.66 -22.96 -0.37
CA ALA A 513 -18.50 -24.14 -1.23
C ALA A 513 -17.90 -25.34 -0.47
N LEU A 514 -16.93 -25.12 0.41
CA LEU A 514 -16.38 -26.16 1.27
C LEU A 514 -17.45 -26.79 2.17
N LYS A 515 -18.23 -25.97 2.87
CA LYS A 515 -19.36 -26.44 3.69
C LYS A 515 -20.38 -27.24 2.86
N LEU A 516 -20.68 -26.79 1.64
CA LEU A 516 -21.57 -27.49 0.72
C LEU A 516 -21.00 -28.86 0.30
N PHE A 517 -19.72 -28.92 -0.09
CA PHE A 517 -19.08 -30.18 -0.48
C PHE A 517 -19.06 -31.17 0.68
N LEU A 518 -18.79 -30.71 1.90
CA LEU A 518 -18.90 -31.51 3.12
C LEU A 518 -20.35 -31.96 3.37
N ALA A 519 -21.35 -31.11 3.21
CA ALA A 519 -22.74 -31.49 3.39
C ALA A 519 -23.21 -32.54 2.38
N ARG A 520 -22.70 -32.50 1.14
CA ARG A 520 -23.02 -33.45 0.06
C ARG A 520 -22.10 -34.68 0.01
N ALA A 521 -21.22 -34.85 1.00
CA ALA A 521 -20.22 -35.92 1.05
C ALA A 521 -19.24 -35.98 -0.14
N GLN A 522 -18.97 -34.84 -0.78
CA GLN A 522 -17.97 -34.71 -1.85
C GLN A 522 -16.57 -34.52 -1.26
N ASN A 523 -16.08 -35.55 -0.55
CA ASN A 523 -14.93 -35.41 0.36
C ASN A 523 -13.59 -35.08 -0.33
N ALA A 524 -13.37 -35.57 -1.56
CA ALA A 524 -12.15 -35.24 -2.33
C ALA A 524 -12.10 -33.74 -2.68
N ALA A 525 -13.20 -33.21 -3.25
CA ALA A 525 -13.32 -31.79 -3.56
C ALA A 525 -13.30 -30.91 -2.30
N ALA A 526 -13.88 -31.39 -1.19
CA ALA A 526 -13.82 -30.71 0.09
C ALA A 526 -12.38 -30.63 0.63
N ALA A 527 -11.61 -31.72 0.56
CA ALA A 527 -10.23 -31.73 1.05
C ALA A 527 -9.33 -30.79 0.24
N GLU A 528 -9.39 -30.86 -1.09
CA GLU A 528 -8.61 -29.98 -1.97
C GLU A 528 -8.92 -28.49 -1.70
N LEU A 529 -10.21 -28.16 -1.56
CA LEU A 529 -10.65 -26.80 -1.28
C LEU A 529 -10.28 -26.34 0.13
N ALA A 530 -10.38 -27.23 1.14
CA ALA A 530 -10.00 -26.93 2.51
C ALA A 530 -8.48 -26.69 2.63
N GLU A 531 -7.66 -27.50 1.97
CA GLU A 531 -6.20 -27.34 1.96
C GLU A 531 -5.77 -26.05 1.24
N LYS A 532 -6.42 -25.72 0.12
CA LYS A 532 -6.24 -24.44 -0.55
C LYS A 532 -6.56 -23.27 0.38
N LEU A 533 -7.75 -23.30 1.01
CA LEU A 533 -8.22 -22.25 1.91
C LEU A 533 -7.31 -22.10 3.12
N ASP A 534 -6.91 -23.19 3.77
CA ASP A 534 -6.04 -23.16 4.94
C ASP A 534 -4.67 -22.55 4.59
N ARG A 535 -4.06 -22.92 3.45
CA ARG A 535 -2.81 -22.31 2.98
C ARG A 535 -2.94 -20.81 2.70
N GLU A 536 -3.98 -20.40 1.98
CA GLU A 536 -4.20 -18.99 1.65
C GLU A 536 -4.48 -18.13 2.88
N LEU A 537 -5.25 -18.65 3.83
CA LEU A 537 -5.60 -17.97 5.08
C LEU A 537 -4.44 -17.99 6.08
N ALA A 538 -3.62 -19.04 6.11
CA ALA A 538 -2.39 -19.06 6.91
C ALA A 538 -1.39 -18.00 6.43
N ALA A 539 -1.26 -17.78 5.12
CA ALA A 539 -0.37 -16.77 4.56
C ALA A 539 -0.88 -15.33 4.77
N GLY A 540 -2.19 -15.11 4.71
CA GLY A 540 -2.78 -13.77 4.74
C GLY A 540 -3.34 -13.31 6.09
N ALA A 541 -3.86 -14.23 6.90
CA ALA A 541 -4.54 -13.95 8.16
C ALA A 541 -4.40 -15.14 9.16
N PRO A 542 -3.18 -15.44 9.62
CA PRO A 542 -2.85 -16.68 10.34
C PRO A 542 -3.58 -16.88 11.67
N ALA A 543 -4.05 -15.81 12.29
CA ALA A 543 -4.75 -15.82 13.58
C ALA A 543 -6.25 -15.46 13.47
N SER A 544 -6.87 -15.67 12.30
CA SER A 544 -8.30 -15.39 12.08
C SER A 544 -9.19 -16.60 12.39
N GLU A 545 -10.43 -16.33 12.81
CA GLU A 545 -11.47 -17.37 12.98
C GLU A 545 -11.64 -18.19 11.69
N SER A 546 -11.72 -17.52 10.54
CA SER A 546 -11.90 -18.15 9.23
C SER A 546 -10.77 -19.12 8.89
N ARG A 547 -9.52 -18.80 9.24
CA ARG A 547 -8.37 -19.70 9.05
C ARG A 547 -8.55 -20.97 9.84
N TRP A 548 -8.78 -20.86 11.15
CA TRP A 548 -8.85 -22.03 12.00
C TRP A 548 -10.11 -22.86 11.76
N LEU A 549 -11.20 -22.23 11.31
CA LEU A 549 -12.39 -22.95 10.84
C LEU A 549 -12.11 -23.74 9.55
N ALA A 550 -11.37 -23.15 8.59
CA ALA A 550 -10.90 -23.87 7.40
C ALA A 550 -10.02 -25.07 7.79
N HIS A 551 -9.12 -24.87 8.76
CA HIS A 551 -8.26 -25.92 9.31
C HIS A 551 -9.08 -27.05 9.98
N ALA A 552 -10.14 -26.72 10.73
CA ALA A 552 -11.06 -27.71 11.31
C ALA A 552 -11.79 -28.52 10.22
N TYR A 553 -12.24 -27.86 9.15
CA TYR A 553 -12.89 -28.53 8.02
C TYR A 553 -11.93 -29.35 7.17
N LEU A 554 -10.66 -28.98 7.08
CA LEU A 554 -9.61 -29.85 6.54
C LEU A 554 -9.49 -31.12 7.40
N GLY A 555 -9.46 -30.98 8.73
CA GLY A 555 -9.51 -32.10 9.66
C GLY A 555 -10.71 -33.03 9.41
N LEU A 556 -11.91 -32.49 9.23
CA LEU A 556 -13.09 -33.29 8.87
C LEU A 556 -12.97 -33.96 7.49
N ALA A 557 -12.42 -33.27 6.48
CA ALA A 557 -12.24 -33.84 5.16
C ALA A 557 -11.25 -35.02 5.19
N VAL A 558 -10.13 -34.86 5.89
CA VAL A 558 -9.11 -35.90 6.14
C VAL A 558 -9.71 -37.07 6.93
N GLN A 559 -10.51 -36.78 7.97
CA GLN A 559 -11.26 -37.80 8.72
C GLN A 559 -12.16 -38.64 7.80
N ARG A 560 -12.86 -38.01 6.85
CA ARG A 560 -13.77 -38.69 5.91
C ARG A 560 -13.08 -39.42 4.76
N GLN A 561 -11.80 -39.14 4.53
CA GLN A 561 -10.94 -39.98 3.70
C GLN A 561 -10.43 -41.20 4.47
N GLY A 562 -10.69 -41.24 5.78
CA GLY A 562 -10.35 -42.34 6.66
C GLY A 562 -9.12 -42.08 7.51
N ASN A 563 -8.34 -41.00 7.33
CA ASN A 563 -7.12 -40.75 8.10
C ASN A 563 -7.42 -40.04 9.43
N TYR A 564 -7.76 -40.80 10.46
CA TYR A 564 -8.23 -40.26 11.75
C TYR A 564 -7.13 -39.64 12.60
N ALA A 565 -5.90 -40.16 12.49
CA ALA A 565 -4.76 -39.65 13.25
C ALA A 565 -4.34 -38.25 12.78
N ALA A 566 -4.22 -38.04 11.47
CA ALA A 566 -3.94 -36.71 10.92
C ALA A 566 -5.10 -35.75 11.20
N ALA A 567 -6.35 -36.21 11.06
CA ALA A 567 -7.53 -35.42 11.42
C ALA A 567 -7.52 -34.99 12.89
N GLU A 568 -7.06 -35.84 13.81
CA GLU A 568 -6.97 -35.49 15.23
C GLU A 568 -6.02 -34.32 15.47
N SER A 569 -4.82 -34.33 14.86
CA SER A 569 -3.85 -33.23 14.98
C SER A 569 -4.47 -31.93 14.51
N LEU A 570 -5.05 -31.92 13.30
CA LEU A 570 -5.68 -30.75 12.69
C LEU A 570 -6.82 -30.21 13.57
N LEU A 571 -7.66 -31.09 14.12
CA LEU A 571 -8.80 -30.70 14.94
C LEU A 571 -8.38 -30.15 16.31
N ARG A 572 -7.34 -30.71 16.94
CA ARG A 572 -6.77 -30.16 18.18
C ARG A 572 -6.11 -28.80 17.96
N GLU A 573 -5.35 -28.66 16.87
CA GLU A 573 -4.74 -27.39 16.48
C GLU A 573 -5.80 -26.33 16.20
N ALA A 574 -6.87 -26.68 15.48
CA ALA A 574 -7.99 -25.78 15.21
C ALA A 574 -8.73 -25.36 16.49
N GLU A 575 -9.00 -26.28 17.42
CA GLU A 575 -9.67 -25.97 18.69
C GLU A 575 -8.83 -25.03 19.56
N ALA A 576 -7.54 -25.32 19.72
CA ALA A 576 -6.60 -24.47 20.45
C ALA A 576 -6.45 -23.09 19.79
N GLY A 577 -6.33 -23.08 18.46
CA GLY A 577 -6.26 -21.87 17.65
C GLY A 577 -7.48 -20.98 17.80
N LEU A 578 -8.69 -21.54 17.68
CA LEU A 578 -9.95 -20.81 17.89
C LEU A 578 -10.12 -20.34 19.34
N GLY A 579 -9.59 -21.08 20.31
CA GLY A 579 -9.56 -20.64 21.72
C GLY A 579 -8.74 -19.37 21.96
N SER A 580 -7.77 -19.07 21.09
CA SER A 580 -6.96 -17.85 21.16
C SER A 580 -7.59 -16.64 20.45
N VAL A 581 -8.66 -16.83 19.66
CA VAL A 581 -9.32 -15.76 18.89
C VAL A 581 -10.52 -15.19 19.66
N PRO A 582 -10.51 -13.91 20.05
CA PRO A 582 -11.63 -13.28 20.75
C PRO A 582 -12.92 -13.35 19.92
N GLY A 583 -14.02 -13.80 20.53
CA GLY A 583 -15.33 -13.91 19.88
C GLY A 583 -15.57 -15.20 19.09
N ALA A 584 -14.54 -16.02 18.86
CA ALA A 584 -14.64 -17.26 18.07
C ALA A 584 -15.23 -18.46 18.84
N GLY A 585 -15.93 -18.22 19.96
CA GLY A 585 -16.39 -19.27 20.87
C GLY A 585 -17.29 -20.32 20.20
N ARG A 586 -18.20 -19.89 19.31
CA ARG A 586 -19.08 -20.81 18.56
C ARG A 586 -18.28 -21.68 17.57
N ALA A 587 -17.35 -21.08 16.83
CA ALA A 587 -16.49 -21.82 15.90
C ALA A 587 -15.59 -22.82 16.65
N ARG A 588 -15.08 -22.46 17.84
CA ARG A 588 -14.34 -23.39 18.70
C ARG A 588 -15.18 -24.60 19.09
N LEU A 589 -16.44 -24.40 19.50
CA LEU A 589 -17.37 -25.50 19.81
C LEU A 589 -17.64 -26.38 18.58
N GLU A 590 -17.65 -25.80 17.38
CA GLU A 590 -17.76 -26.57 16.15
C GLU A 590 -16.53 -27.47 15.93
N ALA A 591 -15.31 -26.94 16.05
CA ALA A 591 -14.07 -27.72 15.98
C ALA A 591 -14.03 -28.81 17.07
N LEU A 592 -14.47 -28.49 18.29
CA LEU A 592 -14.55 -29.43 19.40
C LEU A 592 -15.52 -30.58 19.12
N ALA A 593 -16.69 -30.30 18.52
CA ALA A 593 -17.63 -31.34 18.13
C ALA A 593 -17.06 -32.28 17.05
N LEU A 594 -16.29 -31.74 16.11
CA LEU A 594 -15.58 -32.53 15.10
C LEU A 594 -14.48 -33.40 15.75
N LEU A 595 -13.74 -32.85 16.72
CA LEU A 595 -12.76 -33.61 17.50
C LEU A 595 -13.41 -34.79 18.24
N VAL A 596 -14.54 -34.57 18.93
CA VAL A 596 -15.29 -35.64 19.62
C VAL A 596 -15.71 -36.73 18.63
N ALA A 597 -16.22 -36.35 17.45
CA ALA A 597 -16.59 -37.31 16.42
C ALA A 597 -15.38 -38.13 15.92
N ASN A 598 -14.22 -37.49 15.75
CA ASN A 598 -12.99 -38.16 15.33
C ASN A 598 -12.46 -39.13 16.41
N LEU A 599 -12.43 -38.72 17.68
CA LEU A 599 -12.02 -39.59 18.79
C LEU A 599 -12.96 -40.80 18.95
N THR A 600 -14.26 -40.59 18.74
CA THR A 600 -15.27 -41.66 18.75
C THR A 600 -15.05 -42.68 17.62
N LEU A 601 -14.59 -42.24 16.44
CA LEU A 601 -14.23 -43.13 15.33
C LEU A 601 -12.95 -43.92 15.61
N GLN A 602 -11.99 -43.31 16.30
CA GLN A 602 -10.77 -43.98 16.80
C GLN A 602 -11.01 -44.90 18.01
N ARG A 603 -12.22 -44.88 18.62
CA ARG A 603 -12.57 -45.67 19.80
C ARG A 603 -11.73 -45.35 21.04
N LYS A 604 -11.34 -44.09 21.18
CA LYS A 604 -10.66 -43.56 22.38
C LYS A 604 -11.72 -43.12 23.39
N ASP A 605 -12.54 -44.04 23.86
CA ASP A 605 -13.82 -43.73 24.51
C ASP A 605 -13.61 -43.01 25.85
N ILE A 606 -12.61 -43.41 26.63
CA ILE A 606 -12.25 -42.76 27.91
C ILE A 606 -11.71 -41.34 27.69
N GLU A 607 -10.89 -41.14 26.66
CA GLU A 607 -10.41 -39.80 26.30
C GLU A 607 -11.54 -38.90 25.75
N THR A 608 -12.51 -39.51 25.06
CA THR A 608 -13.63 -38.80 24.46
C THR A 608 -14.58 -38.22 25.52
N GLU A 609 -14.77 -38.92 26.65
CA GLU A 609 -15.72 -38.51 27.70
C GLU A 609 -15.53 -37.07 28.21
N PRO A 610 -14.36 -36.65 28.72
CA PRO A 610 -14.18 -35.30 29.22
C PRO A 610 -14.37 -34.25 28.12
N VAL A 611 -13.99 -34.58 26.88
CA VAL A 611 -14.10 -33.67 25.72
C VAL A 611 -15.58 -33.50 25.31
N ALA A 612 -16.35 -34.58 25.27
CA ALA A 612 -17.78 -34.57 24.95
C ALA A 612 -18.61 -33.89 26.04
N ARG A 613 -18.27 -34.12 27.32
CA ARG A 613 -18.90 -33.43 28.45
C ARG A 613 -18.64 -31.92 28.39
N ARG A 614 -17.39 -31.51 28.18
CA ARG A 614 -16.99 -30.11 27.99
C ARG A 614 -17.78 -29.46 26.85
N LEU A 615 -17.89 -30.14 25.70
CA LEU A 615 -18.69 -29.65 24.57
C LEU A 615 -20.14 -29.38 24.96
N LEU A 616 -20.79 -30.30 25.69
CA LEU A 616 -22.18 -30.15 26.13
C LEU A 616 -22.37 -29.00 27.13
N GLU A 617 -21.49 -28.90 28.12
CA GLU A 617 -21.52 -27.86 29.15
C GLU A 617 -21.26 -26.48 28.55
N GLU A 618 -20.18 -26.32 27.79
CA GLU A 618 -19.78 -25.04 27.19
C GLU A 618 -20.78 -24.56 26.13
N THR A 619 -21.39 -25.47 25.36
CA THR A 619 -22.46 -25.10 24.42
C THR A 619 -23.68 -24.55 25.16
N GLY A 620 -24.05 -25.15 26.30
CA GLY A 620 -25.15 -24.66 27.13
C GLY A 620 -24.85 -23.31 27.79
N ALA A 621 -23.63 -23.15 28.30
CA ALA A 621 -23.20 -21.91 28.95
C ALA A 621 -23.06 -20.74 27.97
N LEU A 622 -22.52 -20.98 26.77
CA LEU A 622 -22.24 -19.94 25.79
C LEU A 622 -23.47 -19.54 24.96
N LEU A 623 -24.26 -20.53 24.50
CA LEU A 623 -25.33 -20.31 23.52
C LEU A 623 -26.74 -20.47 24.12
N GLY A 624 -26.85 -21.04 25.32
CA GLY A 624 -28.12 -21.36 25.97
C GLY A 624 -28.59 -22.79 25.72
N VAL A 625 -29.46 -23.28 26.60
CA VAL A 625 -29.94 -24.68 26.60
C VAL A 625 -30.87 -25.03 25.44
N ASP A 626 -31.49 -24.02 24.80
CA ASP A 626 -32.39 -24.22 23.67
C ASP A 626 -31.71 -23.96 22.30
N HIS A 627 -30.40 -23.71 22.27
CA HIS A 627 -29.71 -23.40 21.02
C HIS A 627 -29.54 -24.64 20.13
N PRO A 628 -29.75 -24.53 18.79
CA PRO A 628 -29.67 -25.67 17.87
C PRO A 628 -28.35 -26.46 17.90
N ASP A 629 -27.21 -25.80 18.08
CA ASP A 629 -25.90 -26.47 18.14
C ASP A 629 -25.79 -27.46 19.31
N ARG A 630 -26.63 -27.30 20.36
CA ARG A 630 -26.70 -28.22 21.49
C ARG A 630 -27.25 -29.60 21.10
N VAL A 631 -28.02 -29.70 20.01
CA VAL A 631 -28.49 -30.99 19.48
C VAL A 631 -27.31 -31.89 19.13
N ARG A 632 -26.30 -31.36 18.42
CA ARG A 632 -25.08 -32.12 18.11
C ARG A 632 -24.28 -32.46 19.35
N ALA A 633 -24.19 -31.53 20.31
CA ALA A 633 -23.45 -31.77 21.55
C ALA A 633 -24.10 -32.89 22.40
N LEU A 634 -25.43 -32.91 22.51
CA LEU A 634 -26.18 -33.97 23.17
C LEU A 634 -26.04 -35.31 22.43
N ASP A 635 -26.07 -35.30 21.10
CA ASP A 635 -25.87 -36.52 20.30
C ASP A 635 -24.46 -37.09 20.48
N SER A 636 -23.43 -36.25 20.41
CA SER A 636 -22.05 -36.65 20.71
C SER A 636 -21.93 -37.22 22.12
N TRP A 637 -22.55 -36.57 23.11
CA TRP A 637 -22.60 -37.06 24.50
C TRP A 637 -23.30 -38.41 24.62
N ALA A 638 -24.45 -38.59 23.95
CA ALA A 638 -25.18 -39.85 23.92
C ALA A 638 -24.35 -40.98 23.29
N GLN A 639 -23.64 -40.70 22.20
CA GLN A 639 -22.74 -41.66 21.55
C GLN A 639 -21.59 -42.06 22.49
N THR A 640 -20.97 -41.10 23.19
CA THR A 640 -19.91 -41.38 24.17
C THR A 640 -20.43 -42.20 25.34
N LEU A 641 -21.58 -41.86 25.92
CA LEU A 641 -22.19 -42.64 27.00
C LEU A 641 -22.53 -44.07 26.57
N ARG A 642 -23.04 -44.24 25.35
CA ARG A 642 -23.31 -45.56 24.76
C ARG A 642 -22.04 -46.40 24.68
N ARG A 643 -20.94 -45.82 24.20
CA ARG A 643 -19.61 -46.46 24.10
C ARG A 643 -19.09 -46.87 25.48
N LEU A 644 -19.23 -46.01 26.47
CA LEU A 644 -18.91 -46.26 27.87
C LEU A 644 -19.90 -47.18 28.60
N ARG A 645 -20.84 -47.82 27.87
CA ARG A 645 -21.82 -48.78 28.40
C ARG A 645 -22.84 -48.20 29.39
N ARG A 646 -22.88 -46.88 29.57
CA ARG A 646 -23.87 -46.12 30.38
C ARG A 646 -25.19 -45.93 29.61
N ARG A 647 -25.79 -47.06 29.22
CA ARG A 647 -26.93 -47.11 28.27
C ARG A 647 -28.18 -46.33 28.70
N PRO A 648 -28.61 -46.33 29.99
CA PRO A 648 -29.77 -45.53 30.40
C PRO A 648 -29.54 -44.02 30.25
N GLU A 649 -28.35 -43.55 30.62
CA GLU A 649 -27.97 -42.14 30.45
C GLU A 649 -27.83 -41.77 28.98
N ALA A 650 -27.25 -42.67 28.18
CA ALA A 650 -27.15 -42.50 26.74
C ALA A 650 -28.54 -42.32 26.09
N ARG A 651 -29.51 -43.17 26.49
CA ARG A 651 -30.90 -43.07 26.03
C ARG A 651 -31.50 -41.72 26.38
N ALA A 652 -31.38 -41.28 27.63
CA ALA A 652 -31.90 -39.99 28.07
C ALA A 652 -31.28 -38.82 27.28
N ALA A 653 -29.98 -38.85 27.05
CA ALA A 653 -29.29 -37.82 26.26
C ALA A 653 -29.75 -37.81 24.78
N ALA A 654 -29.93 -38.98 24.16
CA ALA A 654 -30.41 -39.09 22.79
C ALA A 654 -31.88 -38.64 22.63
N GLU A 655 -32.76 -39.00 23.58
CA GLU A 655 -34.15 -38.53 23.61
C GLU A 655 -34.23 -37.00 23.77
N GLN A 656 -33.38 -36.42 24.63
CA GLN A 656 -33.25 -34.96 24.76
C GLN A 656 -32.75 -34.30 23.47
N ALA A 657 -31.78 -34.90 22.77
CA ALA A 657 -31.27 -34.38 21.50
C ALA A 657 -32.38 -34.33 20.44
N ILE A 658 -33.18 -35.39 20.33
CA ILE A 658 -34.30 -35.48 19.37
C ILE A 658 -35.39 -34.45 19.72
N ALA A 659 -35.84 -34.41 20.98
CA ALA A 659 -36.88 -33.48 21.42
C ALA A 659 -36.47 -32.02 21.20
N LEU A 660 -35.20 -31.67 21.46
CA LEU A 660 -34.68 -30.35 21.14
C LEU A 660 -34.65 -30.13 19.62
N GLY A 661 -34.10 -31.06 18.85
CA GLY A 661 -33.97 -30.95 17.39
C GLY A 661 -35.30 -30.80 16.66
N GLU A 662 -36.34 -31.50 17.09
CA GLU A 662 -37.70 -31.34 16.54
C GLU A 662 -38.30 -29.97 16.83
N ARG A 663 -38.00 -29.40 18.01
CA ARG A 663 -38.52 -28.10 18.44
C ARG A 663 -37.81 -26.92 17.78
N VAL A 664 -36.48 -26.98 17.64
CA VAL A 664 -35.67 -25.81 17.20
C VAL A 664 -35.08 -25.90 15.79
N LEU A 665 -35.15 -27.07 15.15
CA LEU A 665 -34.68 -27.28 13.77
C LEU A 665 -35.80 -27.82 12.88
N SER A 666 -36.04 -29.12 12.93
CA SER A 666 -37.08 -29.88 12.21
C SER A 666 -36.81 -31.39 12.45
N PRO A 667 -37.84 -32.25 12.40
CA PRO A 667 -37.65 -33.71 12.38
C PRO A 667 -36.78 -34.21 11.22
N THR A 668 -36.76 -33.52 10.08
CA THR A 668 -35.99 -33.89 8.89
C THR A 668 -34.58 -33.32 8.85
N HIS A 669 -34.20 -32.46 9.81
CA HIS A 669 -32.89 -31.84 9.82
C HIS A 669 -31.78 -32.90 10.08
N PRO A 670 -30.63 -32.84 9.38
CA PRO A 670 -29.57 -33.86 9.48
C PRO A 670 -29.10 -34.16 10.92
N ALA A 671 -29.00 -33.14 11.78
CA ALA A 671 -28.63 -33.33 13.18
C ALA A 671 -29.67 -34.17 13.94
N THR A 672 -30.97 -33.90 13.75
CA THR A 672 -32.08 -34.64 14.36
C THR A 672 -32.10 -36.10 13.86
N LEU A 673 -31.89 -36.30 12.55
CA LEU A 673 -31.79 -37.63 11.96
C LEU A 673 -30.62 -38.43 12.55
N ASN A 674 -29.46 -37.80 12.77
CA ASN A 674 -28.32 -38.48 13.40
C ASN A 674 -28.61 -38.85 14.86
N SER A 675 -29.30 -37.98 15.62
CA SER A 675 -29.76 -38.32 16.98
C SER A 675 -30.74 -39.49 17.02
N ARG A 676 -31.65 -39.61 16.03
CA ARG A 676 -32.54 -40.77 15.89
C ARG A 676 -31.78 -42.05 15.60
N LEU A 677 -30.76 -41.98 14.73
CA LEU A 677 -29.88 -43.10 14.45
C LEU A 677 -29.13 -43.56 15.71
N THR A 678 -28.59 -42.61 16.47
CA THR A 678 -27.95 -42.88 17.77
C THR A 678 -28.93 -43.55 18.73
N LEU A 679 -30.15 -43.02 18.88
CA LEU A 679 -31.18 -43.61 19.74
C LEU A 679 -31.52 -45.05 19.32
N ALA A 680 -31.69 -45.33 18.03
CA ALA A 680 -32.02 -46.68 17.58
C ALA A 680 -30.92 -47.70 17.89
N PHE A 681 -29.64 -47.32 17.78
CA PHE A 681 -28.53 -48.16 18.26
C PHE A 681 -28.53 -48.34 19.78
N ILE A 682 -28.86 -47.30 20.55
CA ILE A 682 -28.96 -47.40 22.02
C ILE A 682 -30.11 -48.34 22.42
N LEU A 683 -31.26 -48.23 21.75
CA LEU A 683 -32.42 -49.11 21.99
C LEU A 683 -32.10 -50.56 21.61
N TRP A 684 -31.37 -50.77 20.51
CA TRP A 684 -30.85 -52.09 20.14
C TRP A 684 -29.88 -52.65 21.20
N ASP A 685 -28.96 -51.84 21.72
CA ASP A 685 -28.05 -52.24 22.80
C ASP A 685 -28.81 -52.55 24.11
N LEU A 686 -29.93 -51.86 24.34
CA LEU A 686 -30.88 -52.10 25.45
C LEU A 686 -31.84 -53.26 25.19
N ARG A 687 -31.75 -53.92 24.03
CA ARG A 687 -32.63 -55.02 23.58
C ARG A 687 -34.11 -54.64 23.44
N ASP A 688 -34.43 -53.34 23.38
CA ASP A 688 -35.78 -52.86 23.05
C ASP A 688 -35.96 -52.85 21.53
N PHE A 689 -36.01 -54.05 20.93
CA PHE A 689 -36.03 -54.22 19.48
C PHE A 689 -37.26 -53.60 18.82
N SER A 690 -38.40 -53.63 19.50
CA SER A 690 -39.64 -53.02 18.98
C SER A 690 -39.51 -51.49 18.91
N ALA A 691 -38.95 -50.85 19.94
CA ALA A 691 -38.72 -49.41 19.89
C ALA A 691 -37.60 -49.06 18.91
N ALA A 692 -36.53 -49.87 18.85
CA ALA A 692 -35.44 -49.70 17.89
C ALA A 692 -35.94 -49.77 16.44
N GLU A 693 -36.83 -50.71 16.13
CA GLU A 693 -37.47 -50.88 14.83
C GLU A 693 -38.33 -49.67 14.47
N ALA A 694 -39.20 -49.22 15.38
CA ALA A 694 -40.02 -48.03 15.17
C ALA A 694 -39.16 -46.78 14.91
N GLN A 695 -38.04 -46.62 15.64
CA GLN A 695 -37.10 -45.53 15.40
C GLN A 695 -36.35 -45.67 14.06
N GLY A 696 -35.95 -46.89 13.69
CA GLY A 696 -35.27 -47.19 12.44
C GLY A 696 -36.15 -46.96 11.21
N GLU A 697 -37.41 -47.38 11.25
CA GLU A 697 -38.40 -47.18 10.19
C GLU A 697 -38.69 -45.69 10.00
N GLU A 698 -38.95 -44.97 11.11
CA GLU A 698 -39.21 -43.53 11.06
C GLU A 698 -37.99 -42.75 10.54
N LEU A 699 -36.78 -43.10 10.99
CA LEU A 699 -35.55 -42.54 10.47
C LEU A 699 -35.41 -42.77 8.97
N LEU A 700 -35.63 -44.00 8.47
CA LEU A 700 -35.51 -44.33 7.05
C LEU A 700 -36.53 -43.53 6.23
N ARG A 701 -37.78 -43.41 6.71
CA ARG A 701 -38.85 -42.63 6.07
C ARG A 701 -38.47 -41.14 5.97
N LEU A 702 -38.04 -40.54 7.08
CA LEU A 702 -37.63 -39.13 7.13
C LEU A 702 -36.37 -38.86 6.30
N ALA A 703 -35.34 -39.69 6.42
CA ALA A 703 -34.08 -39.53 5.68
C ALA A 703 -34.28 -39.71 4.16
N THR A 704 -35.08 -40.69 3.73
CA THR A 704 -35.42 -40.88 2.31
C THR A 704 -36.16 -39.68 1.74
N ALA A 705 -37.13 -39.14 2.49
CA ALA A 705 -37.90 -37.98 2.07
C ALA A 705 -37.05 -36.70 1.98
N ALA A 706 -36.11 -36.51 2.92
CA ALA A 706 -35.33 -35.28 3.03
C ALA A 706 -34.04 -35.27 2.20
N LEU A 707 -33.32 -36.40 2.13
CA LEU A 707 -31.99 -36.49 1.54
C LEU A 707 -31.93 -37.35 0.26
N GLY A 708 -33.02 -38.06 -0.05
CA GLY A 708 -33.08 -39.01 -1.16
C GLY A 708 -32.47 -40.37 -0.83
N ALA A 709 -32.67 -41.33 -1.73
CA ALA A 709 -32.30 -42.74 -1.52
C ALA A 709 -30.79 -43.03 -1.62
N THR A 710 -30.02 -42.19 -2.31
CA THR A 710 -28.58 -42.41 -2.58
C THR A 710 -27.66 -41.62 -1.63
N HIS A 711 -28.19 -41.01 -0.58
CA HIS A 711 -27.40 -40.25 0.37
C HIS A 711 -26.78 -41.17 1.45
N PRO A 712 -25.52 -40.95 1.88
CA PRO A 712 -24.88 -41.80 2.89
C PRO A 712 -25.64 -41.90 4.23
N THR A 713 -26.31 -40.84 4.66
CA THR A 713 -27.17 -40.88 5.87
C THR A 713 -28.37 -41.81 5.68
N THR A 714 -29.00 -41.82 4.51
CA THR A 714 -30.08 -42.74 4.17
C THR A 714 -29.56 -44.17 4.14
N ALA A 715 -28.38 -44.40 3.55
CA ALA A 715 -27.73 -45.72 3.56
C ALA A 715 -27.39 -46.21 4.98
N ARG A 716 -27.03 -45.32 5.92
CA ARG A 716 -26.85 -45.68 7.36
C ARG A 716 -28.17 -46.08 8.01
N ALA A 717 -29.26 -45.40 7.68
CA ALA A 717 -30.60 -45.76 8.15
C ALA A 717 -31.06 -47.11 7.58
N GLU A 718 -30.80 -47.36 6.29
CA GLU A 718 -31.05 -48.65 5.64
C GLU A 718 -30.23 -49.78 6.29
N GLU A 719 -28.95 -49.56 6.56
CA GLU A 719 -28.07 -50.53 7.23
C GLU A 719 -28.60 -50.88 8.62
N LEU A 720 -28.93 -49.87 9.44
CA LEU A 720 -29.51 -50.08 10.76
C LEU A 720 -30.81 -50.87 10.67
N PHE A 721 -31.73 -50.46 9.80
CA PHE A 721 -33.02 -51.11 9.67
C PHE A 721 -32.85 -52.57 9.17
N ALA A 722 -31.88 -52.82 8.29
CA ALA A 722 -31.51 -54.18 7.88
C ALA A 722 -30.98 -55.03 9.05
N ILE A 723 -30.16 -54.47 9.94
CA ILE A 723 -29.69 -55.15 11.16
C ILE A 723 -30.88 -55.54 12.04
N LEU A 724 -31.83 -54.62 12.24
CA LEU A 724 -33.01 -54.84 13.07
C LEU A 724 -33.92 -55.92 12.47
N LEU A 725 -34.25 -55.84 11.18
CA LEU A 725 -35.05 -56.86 10.48
C LEU A 725 -34.38 -58.24 10.51
N SER A 726 -33.05 -58.28 10.34
CA SER A 726 -32.28 -59.53 10.43
C SER A 726 -32.41 -60.21 11.78
N SER A 727 -32.47 -59.43 12.87
CA SER A 727 -32.62 -59.97 14.22
C SER A 727 -33.99 -60.61 14.48
N ARG A 728 -35.00 -60.29 13.67
CA ARG A 728 -36.35 -60.90 13.72
C ARG A 728 -36.55 -62.04 12.72
N GLY A 729 -35.53 -62.36 11.93
CA GLY A 729 -35.61 -63.39 10.89
C GLY A 729 -36.23 -62.93 9.56
N GLU A 730 -36.46 -61.62 9.36
CA GLU A 730 -36.95 -61.05 8.10
C GLU A 730 -35.81 -60.87 7.09
N PHE A 731 -35.25 -61.98 6.62
CA PHE A 731 -34.02 -61.96 5.83
C PHE A 731 -34.17 -61.33 4.44
N ASP A 732 -35.30 -61.49 3.76
CA ASP A 732 -35.44 -60.98 2.38
C ASP A 732 -35.41 -59.46 2.30
N ARG A 733 -36.18 -58.78 3.15
CA ARG A 733 -36.21 -57.31 3.21
C ARG A 733 -34.88 -56.74 3.73
N ALA A 734 -34.25 -57.41 4.68
CA ALA A 734 -32.91 -57.03 5.16
C ALA A 734 -31.85 -57.11 4.06
N ALA A 735 -31.88 -58.15 3.21
CA ALA A 735 -30.92 -58.32 2.11
C ALA A 735 -30.98 -57.18 1.09
N GLU A 736 -32.19 -56.73 0.72
CA GLU A 736 -32.39 -55.62 -0.20
C GLU A 736 -31.81 -54.31 0.35
N LEU A 737 -32.04 -54.03 1.63
CA LEU A 737 -31.54 -52.84 2.32
C LEU A 737 -30.02 -52.85 2.43
N TYR A 738 -29.40 -53.98 2.81
CA TYR A 738 -27.94 -54.10 2.81
C TYR A 738 -27.34 -53.87 1.43
N ALA A 739 -27.95 -54.43 0.37
CA ALA A 739 -27.46 -54.25 -1.00
C ALA A 739 -27.56 -52.80 -1.50
N ARG A 740 -28.62 -52.07 -1.12
CA ARG A 740 -28.77 -50.63 -1.41
C ARG A 740 -27.75 -49.79 -0.63
N SER A 741 -27.63 -50.05 0.66
CA SER A 741 -26.69 -49.35 1.55
C SER A 741 -25.24 -49.51 1.08
N LEU A 742 -24.82 -50.75 0.76
CA LEU A 742 -23.48 -51.03 0.28
C LEU A 742 -23.17 -50.35 -1.06
N ARG A 743 -24.11 -50.35 -2.02
CA ARG A 743 -23.93 -49.63 -3.30
C ARG A 743 -23.71 -48.14 -3.07
N THR A 744 -24.47 -47.56 -2.15
CA THR A 744 -24.35 -46.14 -1.80
C THR A 744 -23.00 -45.84 -1.14
N PHE A 745 -22.56 -46.65 -0.16
CA PHE A 745 -21.26 -46.44 0.49
C PHE A 745 -20.08 -46.67 -0.44
N ARG A 746 -20.13 -47.68 -1.32
CA ARG A 746 -19.09 -47.88 -2.36
C ARG A 746 -18.99 -46.69 -3.30
N ALA A 747 -20.12 -46.16 -3.76
CA ALA A 747 -20.13 -44.98 -4.63
C ALA A 747 -19.63 -43.72 -3.91
N ALA A 748 -19.91 -43.57 -2.61
CA ALA A 748 -19.56 -42.37 -1.84
C ALA A 748 -18.12 -42.39 -1.28
N TYR A 749 -17.62 -43.54 -0.85
CA TYR A 749 -16.36 -43.67 -0.10
C TYR A 749 -15.35 -44.61 -0.75
N GLY A 750 -15.75 -45.39 -1.76
CA GLY A 750 -14.93 -46.46 -2.32
C GLY A 750 -14.95 -47.74 -1.46
N ASP A 751 -14.21 -48.75 -1.92
CA ASP A 751 -14.14 -50.07 -1.27
C ASP A 751 -13.21 -50.08 -0.04
N LEU A 752 -12.09 -49.37 -0.10
CA LEU A 752 -11.11 -49.24 1.00
C LEU A 752 -11.49 -48.11 1.96
N HIS A 753 -12.67 -48.23 2.60
CA HIS A 753 -13.11 -47.29 3.62
C HIS A 753 -13.81 -48.04 4.77
N SER A 754 -13.61 -47.60 6.02
CA SER A 754 -14.08 -48.29 7.23
C SER A 754 -15.59 -48.55 7.22
N VAL A 755 -16.39 -47.58 6.77
CA VAL A 755 -17.85 -47.69 6.66
C VAL A 755 -18.26 -48.75 5.64
N THR A 756 -17.58 -48.79 4.48
CA THR A 756 -17.85 -49.79 3.43
C THR A 756 -17.49 -51.19 3.91
N LEU A 757 -16.33 -51.37 4.51
CA LEU A 757 -15.89 -52.64 5.08
C LEU A 757 -16.80 -53.14 6.21
N ARG A 758 -17.23 -52.25 7.10
CA ARG A 758 -18.20 -52.59 8.15
C ARG A 758 -19.51 -53.10 7.56
N THR A 759 -20.01 -52.43 6.52
CA THR A 759 -21.25 -52.82 5.83
C THR A 759 -21.08 -54.18 5.14
N LEU A 760 -19.94 -54.41 4.49
CA LEU A 760 -19.61 -55.72 3.90
C LEU A 760 -19.55 -56.83 4.95
N ARG A 761 -18.90 -56.59 6.09
CA ARG A 761 -18.85 -57.55 7.20
C ARG A 761 -20.24 -57.85 7.75
N ASN A 762 -21.09 -56.84 7.90
CA ASN A 762 -22.47 -57.01 8.33
C ASN A 762 -23.27 -57.86 7.32
N GLN A 763 -23.04 -57.65 6.01
CA GLN A 763 -23.65 -58.46 4.96
C GLN A 763 -23.16 -59.91 4.97
N ILE A 764 -21.87 -60.17 5.23
CA ILE A 764 -21.30 -61.52 5.38
C ILE A 764 -21.92 -62.22 6.59
N SER A 765 -21.97 -61.55 7.74
CA SER A 765 -22.60 -62.07 8.96
C SER A 765 -24.07 -62.40 8.71
N PHE A 766 -24.78 -61.55 7.97
CA PHE A 766 -26.14 -61.78 7.53
C PHE A 766 -26.28 -63.00 6.60
N ALA A 767 -25.43 -63.12 5.56
CA ALA A 767 -25.45 -64.23 4.62
C ALA A 767 -25.23 -65.56 5.34
N ARG A 768 -24.38 -65.57 6.37
CA ARG A 768 -24.14 -66.73 7.24
C ARG A 768 -25.39 -67.14 8.02
N ARG A 769 -26.10 -66.19 8.65
CA ARG A 769 -27.36 -66.49 9.36
C ARG A 769 -28.44 -67.06 8.45
N ARG A 770 -28.42 -66.70 7.16
CA ARG A 770 -29.32 -67.24 6.13
C ARG A 770 -28.87 -68.61 5.58
N GLY A 771 -27.71 -69.11 5.99
CA GLY A 771 -27.12 -70.34 5.44
C GLY A 771 -26.64 -70.20 3.99
N ASN A 772 -26.38 -68.99 3.51
CA ASN A 772 -25.88 -68.75 2.15
C ASN A 772 -24.35 -68.77 2.12
N GLU A 773 -23.78 -69.98 2.15
CA GLU A 773 -22.32 -70.20 2.18
C GLU A 773 -21.60 -69.59 0.97
N ALA A 774 -22.20 -69.64 -0.22
CA ALA A 774 -21.61 -69.07 -1.43
C ALA A 774 -21.42 -67.54 -1.32
N ALA A 775 -22.39 -66.83 -0.73
CA ALA A 775 -22.27 -65.39 -0.50
C ALA A 775 -21.26 -65.06 0.61
N VAL A 776 -21.16 -65.90 1.65
CA VAL A 776 -20.13 -65.76 2.70
C VAL A 776 -18.74 -65.88 2.09
N GLU A 777 -18.49 -66.93 1.30
CA GLU A 777 -17.19 -67.17 0.68
C GLU A 777 -16.81 -66.07 -0.31
N ALA A 778 -17.75 -65.63 -1.15
CA ALA A 778 -17.52 -64.53 -2.09
C ALA A 778 -17.18 -63.21 -1.35
N GLY A 779 -17.90 -62.92 -0.25
CA GLY A 779 -17.65 -61.73 0.57
C GLY A 779 -16.31 -61.78 1.29
N ASN A 780 -15.96 -62.92 1.89
CA ASN A 780 -14.66 -63.11 2.54
C ASN A 780 -13.51 -62.92 1.55
N ARG A 781 -13.59 -63.57 0.39
CA ARG A 781 -12.57 -63.45 -0.68
C ARG A 781 -12.40 -62.01 -1.13
N PHE A 782 -13.50 -61.26 -1.23
CA PHE A 782 -13.45 -59.84 -1.59
C PHE A 782 -12.72 -59.00 -0.53
N ILE A 783 -13.07 -59.14 0.76
CA ILE A 783 -12.40 -58.37 1.83
C ILE A 783 -10.92 -58.78 1.96
N LEU A 784 -10.58 -60.07 1.82
CA LEU A 784 -9.18 -60.51 1.82
C LEU A 784 -8.39 -59.94 0.63
N THR A 785 -9.01 -59.84 -0.55
CA THR A 785 -8.39 -59.16 -1.69
C THR A 785 -8.10 -57.69 -1.38
N LEU A 786 -9.05 -57.00 -0.73
CA LEU A 786 -8.83 -55.62 -0.26
C LEU A 786 -7.73 -55.54 0.81
N ALA A 787 -7.64 -56.50 1.72
CA ALA A 787 -6.59 -56.58 2.73
C ALA A 787 -5.19 -56.75 2.10
N HIS A 788 -5.06 -57.57 1.04
CA HIS A 788 -3.83 -57.69 0.25
C HIS A 788 -3.48 -56.39 -0.48
N GLN A 789 -4.46 -55.73 -1.10
CA GLN A 789 -4.25 -54.42 -1.74
C GLN A 789 -3.80 -53.36 -0.72
N ALA A 790 -4.40 -53.36 0.47
CA ALA A 790 -4.06 -52.45 1.56
C ALA A 790 -2.60 -52.56 2.02
N LEU A 791 -2.00 -53.74 1.92
CA LEU A 791 -0.58 -53.92 2.24
C LEU A 791 0.36 -53.21 1.26
N ALA A 792 -0.04 -53.06 0.00
CA ALA A 792 0.74 -52.38 -1.03
C ALA A 792 0.66 -50.84 -0.96
N GLU A 793 -0.36 -50.31 -0.30
CA GLU A 793 -0.63 -48.87 -0.18
C GLU A 793 0.09 -48.30 1.06
N PRO A 794 1.09 -47.41 0.97
CA PRO A 794 1.93 -46.99 2.11
C PRO A 794 1.25 -46.04 3.12
N GLU A 795 0.10 -45.43 2.80
CA GLU A 795 -0.53 -44.37 3.62
C GLU A 795 -1.96 -44.70 4.12
N LEU A 796 -2.23 -45.95 4.49
CA LEU A 796 -3.53 -46.32 5.04
C LEU A 796 -3.66 -46.00 6.52
N ASP A 797 -4.87 -45.60 6.89
CA ASP A 797 -5.24 -45.28 8.26
C ASP A 797 -5.12 -46.51 9.17
N PRO A 798 -4.67 -46.33 10.43
CA PRO A 798 -4.49 -47.44 11.36
C PRO A 798 -5.80 -48.17 11.69
N VAL A 799 -6.93 -47.47 11.79
CA VAL A 799 -8.24 -48.07 12.08
C VAL A 799 -8.69 -48.97 10.95
N LEU A 800 -8.60 -48.47 9.72
CA LEU A 800 -8.88 -49.27 8.52
C LEU A 800 -7.97 -50.50 8.43
N THR A 801 -6.68 -50.31 8.68
CA THR A 801 -5.67 -51.37 8.64
C THR A 801 -5.94 -52.43 9.72
N SER A 802 -6.32 -52.02 10.93
CA SER A 802 -6.67 -52.93 12.01
C SER A 802 -8.00 -53.64 11.77
N ASP A 803 -9.00 -52.99 11.16
CA ASP A 803 -10.28 -53.63 10.80
C ASP A 803 -10.05 -54.74 9.74
N LEU A 804 -9.20 -54.50 8.75
CA LEU A 804 -8.79 -55.51 7.76
C LEU A 804 -7.97 -56.64 8.39
N ALA A 805 -7.03 -56.30 9.28
CA ALA A 805 -6.24 -57.29 10.02
C ALA A 805 -7.15 -58.19 10.85
N TYR A 806 -8.06 -57.60 11.63
CA TYR A 806 -9.03 -58.33 12.45
C TYR A 806 -9.91 -59.23 11.58
N PHE A 807 -10.37 -58.76 10.43
CA PHE A 807 -11.14 -59.58 9.51
C PHE A 807 -10.34 -60.80 9.02
N ALA A 808 -9.07 -60.61 8.63
CA ALA A 808 -8.22 -61.69 8.12
C ALA A 808 -8.00 -62.83 9.14
N VAL A 809 -8.13 -62.57 10.44
CA VAL A 809 -8.03 -63.60 11.50
C VAL A 809 -9.36 -64.06 12.09
N SER A 810 -10.47 -63.36 11.80
CA SER A 810 -11.78 -63.66 12.37
C SER A 810 -12.82 -64.13 11.34
N CYS A 811 -12.48 -64.17 10.05
CA CYS A 811 -13.39 -64.69 9.02
C CYS A 811 -13.68 -66.19 9.25
N ASP A 812 -14.88 -66.62 8.87
CA ASP A 812 -15.26 -68.04 8.85
C ASP A 812 -15.75 -68.41 7.43
N PRO A 813 -15.48 -69.64 6.96
CA PRO A 813 -14.95 -70.76 7.74
C PRO A 813 -13.44 -70.59 8.04
N PRO A 814 -12.91 -71.14 9.16
CA PRO A 814 -11.56 -70.84 9.66
C PRO A 814 -10.42 -71.08 8.67
N GLU A 815 -10.64 -71.93 7.67
CA GLU A 815 -9.69 -72.26 6.61
C GLU A 815 -9.41 -71.08 5.67
N GLN A 816 -10.27 -70.06 5.67
CA GLN A 816 -10.07 -68.83 4.89
C GLN A 816 -9.27 -67.76 5.64
N ARG A 817 -8.94 -68.00 6.92
CA ARG A 817 -8.16 -67.04 7.70
C ARG A 817 -6.73 -66.96 7.15
N GLU A 818 -6.18 -65.76 7.15
CA GLU A 818 -4.80 -65.50 6.74
C GLU A 818 -4.01 -64.85 7.89
N PRO A 819 -3.56 -65.63 8.90
CA PRO A 819 -2.88 -65.07 10.08
C PRO A 819 -1.64 -64.24 9.74
N ALA A 820 -0.83 -64.66 8.76
CA ALA A 820 0.35 -63.91 8.33
C ALA A 820 0.00 -62.54 7.73
N LEU A 821 -1.08 -62.46 6.94
CA LEU A 821 -1.61 -61.21 6.40
C LEU A 821 -2.06 -60.28 7.55
N ALA A 822 -2.77 -60.85 8.53
CA ALA A 822 -3.24 -60.13 9.68
C ALA A 822 -2.11 -59.59 10.55
N VAL A 823 -1.03 -60.36 10.78
CA VAL A 823 0.16 -59.88 11.53
C VAL A 823 0.75 -58.66 10.82
N ALA A 824 0.99 -58.73 9.51
CA ALA A 824 1.61 -57.63 8.77
C ALA A 824 0.77 -56.35 8.79
N LEU A 825 -0.56 -56.47 8.64
CA LEU A 825 -1.48 -55.34 8.75
C LEU A 825 -1.56 -54.80 10.20
N ALA A 826 -1.69 -55.68 11.19
CA ALA A 826 -1.81 -55.27 12.59
C ALA A 826 -0.52 -54.62 13.12
N GLU A 827 0.67 -55.14 12.77
CA GLU A 827 1.96 -54.50 13.10
C GLU A 827 2.05 -53.09 12.54
N ARG A 828 1.55 -52.90 11.31
CA ARG A 828 1.49 -51.57 10.69
C ARG A 828 0.54 -50.63 11.42
N ALA A 829 -0.66 -51.09 11.79
CA ALA A 829 -1.61 -50.29 12.56
C ALA A 829 -1.05 -49.93 13.95
N VAL A 830 -0.38 -50.88 14.62
CA VAL A 830 0.28 -50.68 15.91
C VAL A 830 1.44 -49.70 15.79
N SER A 831 2.27 -49.81 14.75
CA SER A 831 3.38 -48.88 14.49
C SER A 831 2.89 -47.46 14.24
N ALA A 832 1.87 -47.31 13.38
CA ALA A 832 1.31 -46.00 13.03
C ALA A 832 0.59 -45.31 14.21
N THR A 833 0.12 -46.07 15.20
CA THR A 833 -0.45 -45.54 16.44
C THR A 833 0.56 -45.39 17.57
N ALA A 834 1.86 -45.58 17.29
CA ALA A 834 2.93 -45.61 18.28
C ALA A 834 2.60 -46.54 19.47
N ARG A 835 1.93 -47.66 19.17
CA ARG A 835 1.47 -48.67 20.14
C ARG A 835 0.51 -48.15 21.22
N LYS A 836 -0.17 -47.03 20.99
CA LYS A 836 -1.11 -46.44 21.96
C LYS A 836 -2.55 -46.91 21.77
N TRP A 837 -2.85 -47.55 20.63
CA TRP A 837 -4.22 -47.93 20.28
C TRP A 837 -4.52 -49.40 20.64
N PRO A 838 -5.43 -49.68 21.58
CA PRO A 838 -5.54 -51.03 22.14
C PRO A 838 -6.24 -52.03 21.23
N ASP A 839 -7.19 -51.59 20.41
CA ASP A 839 -7.87 -52.47 19.44
C ASP A 839 -6.87 -53.04 18.42
N ALA A 840 -5.89 -52.24 17.98
CA ALA A 840 -4.82 -52.71 17.10
C ALA A 840 -3.87 -53.68 17.81
N LEU A 841 -3.50 -53.41 19.06
CA LEU A 841 -2.70 -54.35 19.85
C LEU A 841 -3.45 -55.66 20.11
N SER A 842 -4.74 -55.60 20.44
CA SER A 842 -5.60 -56.79 20.62
C SER A 842 -5.71 -57.61 19.33
N THR A 843 -5.80 -56.93 18.19
CA THR A 843 -5.82 -57.57 16.87
C THR A 843 -4.47 -58.22 16.54
N LEU A 844 -3.36 -57.55 16.83
CA LEU A 844 -2.01 -58.08 16.65
C LEU A 844 -1.75 -59.30 17.54
N SER A 845 -2.21 -59.25 18.80
CA SER A 845 -2.14 -60.37 19.73
C SER A 845 -2.88 -61.61 19.18
N LEU A 846 -4.11 -61.44 18.70
CA LEU A 846 -4.86 -62.52 18.05
C LEU A 846 -4.17 -63.06 16.80
N ALA A 847 -3.58 -62.18 16.00
CA ALA A 847 -2.86 -62.59 14.80
C ALA A 847 -1.64 -63.44 15.15
N HIS A 848 -0.87 -63.08 16.18
CA HIS A 848 0.24 -63.90 16.68
C HIS A 848 -0.21 -65.23 17.25
N GLU A 849 -1.30 -65.26 18.02
CA GLU A 849 -1.90 -66.50 18.57
C GLU A 849 -2.22 -67.49 17.43
N LEU A 850 -2.96 -67.03 16.42
CA LEU A 850 -3.35 -67.88 15.28
C LEU A 850 -2.21 -68.16 14.28
N SER A 851 -1.13 -67.37 14.31
CA SER A 851 0.12 -67.67 13.59
C SER A 851 1.00 -68.68 14.32
N GLY A 852 0.64 -69.14 15.52
CA GLY A 852 1.39 -70.11 16.30
C GLY A 852 2.52 -69.51 17.16
N ASP A 853 2.43 -68.23 17.53
CA ASP A 853 3.36 -67.54 18.44
C ASP A 853 2.63 -66.99 19.69
N PRO A 854 2.23 -67.87 20.62
CA PRO A 854 1.49 -67.47 21.81
C PRO A 854 2.30 -66.59 22.76
N ALA A 855 3.63 -66.70 22.77
CA ALA A 855 4.51 -65.87 23.60
C ALA A 855 4.44 -64.39 23.18
N ARG A 856 4.52 -64.11 21.87
CA ARG A 856 4.29 -62.75 21.36
C ARG A 856 2.85 -62.30 21.55
N ALA A 857 1.88 -63.20 21.38
CA ALA A 857 0.48 -62.90 21.61
C ALA A 857 0.22 -62.40 23.04
N ILE A 858 0.78 -63.08 24.06
CA ILE A 858 0.70 -62.68 25.48
C ILE A 858 1.39 -61.33 25.71
N ALA A 859 2.61 -61.14 25.19
CA ALA A 859 3.36 -59.90 25.38
C ALA A 859 2.58 -58.68 24.84
N VAL A 860 2.05 -58.78 23.62
CA VAL A 860 1.27 -57.71 22.99
C VAL A 860 -0.07 -57.48 23.69
N MET A 861 -0.72 -58.54 24.17
CA MET A 861 -1.96 -58.44 24.95
C MET A 861 -1.73 -57.72 26.29
N LEU A 862 -0.68 -58.06 27.03
CA LEU A 862 -0.34 -57.38 28.29
C LEU A 862 -0.03 -55.90 28.05
N GLU A 863 0.60 -55.57 26.92
CA GLU A 863 0.78 -54.18 26.53
C GLU A 863 -0.55 -53.47 26.24
N ALA A 864 -1.46 -54.12 25.51
CA ALA A 864 -2.80 -53.57 25.28
C ALA A 864 -3.54 -53.30 26.61
N PHE A 865 -3.33 -54.16 27.61
CA PHE A 865 -3.95 -54.05 28.93
C PHE A 865 -3.48 -52.84 29.75
N GLU A 866 -2.32 -52.25 29.44
CA GLU A 866 -1.88 -51.00 30.08
C GLU A 866 -2.74 -49.78 29.66
N ASN A 867 -3.52 -49.91 28.58
CA ASN A 867 -4.48 -48.89 28.20
C ASN A 867 -5.86 -49.13 28.86
N PRO A 868 -6.42 -48.13 29.56
CA PRO A 868 -7.73 -48.22 30.20
C PRO A 868 -8.91 -48.61 29.29
N ASP A 869 -8.90 -48.23 28.00
CA ASP A 869 -9.99 -48.56 27.07
C ASP A 869 -10.14 -50.07 26.88
N SER A 870 -9.04 -50.85 27.03
CA SER A 870 -9.05 -52.31 26.96
C SER A 870 -9.90 -52.97 28.05
N TRP A 871 -10.07 -52.30 29.20
CA TRP A 871 -10.79 -52.87 30.33
C TRP A 871 -12.29 -52.95 30.08
N LEU A 872 -12.83 -52.11 29.18
CA LEU A 872 -14.24 -52.13 28.77
C LEU A 872 -14.57 -53.27 27.78
N ALA A 873 -13.57 -53.81 27.09
CA ALA A 873 -13.77 -54.82 26.06
C ALA A 873 -13.90 -56.24 26.65
N SER A 874 -15.13 -56.71 26.86
CA SER A 874 -15.40 -58.07 27.41
C SER A 874 -14.75 -59.19 26.58
N GLY A 875 -14.68 -59.02 25.25
CA GLY A 875 -14.00 -59.96 24.36
C GLY A 875 -12.48 -59.99 24.56
N PHE A 876 -11.87 -58.84 24.86
CA PHE A 876 -10.45 -58.76 25.20
C PHE A 876 -10.17 -59.51 26.50
N ALA A 877 -10.94 -59.26 27.56
CA ALA A 877 -10.75 -59.91 28.86
C ALA A 877 -10.92 -61.44 28.80
N ARG A 878 -11.93 -61.94 28.07
CA ARG A 878 -12.13 -63.40 27.85
C ARG A 878 -10.99 -64.04 27.08
N ARG A 879 -10.49 -63.37 26.04
CA ARG A 879 -9.33 -63.88 25.28
C ARG A 879 -8.08 -63.87 26.15
N ALA A 880 -7.85 -62.81 26.90
CA ALA A 880 -6.69 -62.69 27.76
C ALA A 880 -6.66 -63.76 28.86
N HIS A 881 -7.80 -64.02 29.48
CA HIS A 881 -7.97 -65.14 30.41
C HIS A 881 -7.56 -66.47 29.77
N ARG A 882 -8.16 -66.81 28.62
CA ARG A 882 -7.85 -68.07 27.90
C ARG A 882 -6.38 -68.18 27.51
N LEU A 883 -5.82 -67.13 26.90
CA LEU A 883 -4.46 -67.13 26.39
C LEU A 883 -3.43 -67.28 27.53
N LEU A 884 -3.66 -66.63 28.68
CA LEU A 884 -2.82 -66.77 29.86
C LEU A 884 -3.00 -68.12 30.54
N ASP A 885 -4.21 -68.68 30.54
CA ASP A 885 -4.47 -69.98 31.14
C ASP A 885 -3.83 -71.13 30.34
N GLU A 886 -3.90 -71.06 29.00
CA GLU A 886 -3.35 -72.09 28.10
C GLU A 886 -1.82 -71.98 27.93
N HIS A 887 -1.26 -70.77 27.95
CA HIS A 887 0.13 -70.52 27.54
C HIS A 887 0.93 -69.62 28.49
N GLY A 888 0.33 -69.08 29.55
CA GLY A 888 0.99 -68.19 30.50
C GLY A 888 1.80 -68.92 31.58
N GLU A 889 2.62 -68.15 32.29
CA GLU A 889 3.34 -68.64 33.46
C GLU A 889 2.37 -68.93 34.62
N PRO A 890 2.69 -69.89 35.53
CA PRO A 890 1.87 -70.18 36.69
C PRO A 890 1.55 -68.91 37.52
N GLY A 891 0.27 -68.65 37.78
CA GLY A 891 -0.20 -67.47 38.54
C GLY A 891 -0.41 -66.20 37.71
N ALA A 892 -0.05 -66.19 36.41
CA ALA A 892 -0.23 -65.02 35.55
C ALA A 892 -1.71 -64.68 35.33
N THR A 893 -2.56 -65.71 35.18
CA THR A 893 -4.01 -65.57 35.01
C THR A 893 -4.66 -64.93 36.24
N GLU A 894 -4.34 -65.40 37.45
CA GLU A 894 -4.84 -64.79 38.69
C GLU A 894 -4.41 -63.32 38.82
N ALA A 895 -3.13 -63.03 38.59
CA ALA A 895 -2.61 -61.66 38.66
C ALA A 895 -3.30 -60.72 37.66
N PHE A 896 -3.57 -61.21 36.44
CA PHE A 896 -4.31 -60.46 35.42
C PHE A 896 -5.75 -60.19 35.86
N LEU A 897 -6.48 -61.22 36.31
CA LEU A 897 -7.88 -61.08 36.71
C LEU A 897 -8.03 -60.16 37.94
N ASP A 898 -7.13 -60.24 38.91
CA ASP A 898 -7.10 -59.33 40.07
C ASP A 898 -6.86 -57.88 39.63
N LYS A 899 -5.87 -57.63 38.75
CA LYS A 899 -5.59 -56.29 38.23
C LYS A 899 -6.76 -55.77 37.39
N LEU A 900 -7.40 -56.62 36.57
CA LEU A 900 -8.59 -56.26 35.78
C LEU A 900 -9.76 -55.89 36.69
N ALA A 901 -10.04 -56.68 37.73
CA ALA A 901 -11.11 -56.43 38.69
C ALA A 901 -10.89 -55.11 39.45
N ALA A 902 -9.66 -54.89 39.95
CA ALA A 902 -9.30 -53.64 40.64
C ALA A 902 -9.42 -52.42 39.72
N SER A 903 -8.95 -52.53 38.47
CA SER A 903 -8.98 -51.43 37.51
C SER A 903 -10.42 -51.07 37.11
N ARG A 904 -11.26 -52.07 36.82
CA ARG A 904 -12.69 -51.88 36.51
C ARG A 904 -13.44 -51.22 37.66
N ARG A 905 -13.25 -51.67 38.90
CA ARG A 905 -13.85 -51.05 40.09
C ARG A 905 -13.40 -49.60 40.31
N THR A 906 -12.15 -49.29 40.00
CA THR A 906 -11.60 -47.95 40.20
C THR A 906 -12.19 -46.94 39.21
N LEU A 907 -12.36 -47.31 37.94
CA LEU A 907 -12.86 -46.42 36.90
C LEU A 907 -14.37 -46.44 36.73
N TYR A 908 -15.00 -47.57 37.05
CA TYR A 908 -16.42 -47.81 36.88
C TYR A 908 -17.03 -48.39 38.17
N PRO A 909 -16.94 -47.67 39.31
CA PRO A 909 -17.41 -48.17 40.61
C PRO A 909 -18.91 -48.46 40.64
N ASP A 910 -19.68 -47.82 39.75
CA ASP A 910 -21.14 -47.95 39.68
C ASP A 910 -21.61 -48.85 38.52
N ASP A 911 -20.71 -49.39 37.68
CA ASP A 911 -21.09 -50.26 36.55
C ASP A 911 -21.23 -51.72 36.99
N ARG A 912 -22.43 -52.06 37.45
CA ARG A 912 -22.81 -53.40 37.89
C ARG A 912 -22.73 -54.46 36.80
N ASN A 913 -22.92 -54.07 35.53
CA ASN A 913 -22.78 -55.00 34.41
C ASN A 913 -21.33 -55.42 34.22
N LEU A 914 -20.41 -54.44 34.27
CA LEU A 914 -18.99 -54.68 34.15
C LEU A 914 -18.45 -55.49 35.33
N GLU A 915 -18.94 -55.23 36.54
CA GLU A 915 -18.62 -56.05 37.72
C GLU A 915 -19.17 -57.47 37.60
N GLY A 916 -20.42 -57.65 37.17
CA GLY A 916 -21.00 -58.97 36.90
C GLY A 916 -20.22 -59.76 35.85
N GLU A 917 -19.81 -59.13 34.75
CA GLU A 917 -18.95 -59.76 33.73
C GLU A 917 -17.58 -60.17 34.31
N THR A 918 -16.98 -59.33 35.17
CA THR A 918 -15.73 -59.67 35.87
C THR A 918 -15.91 -60.86 36.81
N LEU A 919 -17.02 -60.90 37.55
CA LEU A 919 -17.33 -62.01 38.46
C LEU A 919 -17.54 -63.32 37.70
N LEU A 920 -18.21 -63.29 36.53
CA LEU A 920 -18.35 -64.45 35.66
C LEU A 920 -16.97 -64.97 35.18
N LEU A 921 -16.06 -64.08 34.76
CA LEU A 921 -14.69 -64.46 34.39
C LEU A 921 -13.93 -65.12 35.57
N LEU A 922 -14.01 -64.51 36.75
CA LEU A 922 -13.39 -65.07 37.97
C LEU A 922 -14.02 -66.41 38.37
N ALA A 923 -15.32 -66.58 38.18
CA ALA A 923 -16.02 -67.82 38.48
C ALA A 923 -15.64 -68.95 37.52
N ASN A 924 -15.56 -68.67 36.21
CA ASN A 924 -15.10 -69.66 35.23
C ASN A 924 -13.67 -70.10 35.54
N HIS A 925 -12.77 -69.16 35.88
CA HIS A 925 -11.42 -69.49 36.32
C HIS A 925 -11.41 -70.39 37.57
N ASP A 926 -12.30 -70.14 38.54
CA ASP A 926 -12.43 -71.00 39.72
C ASP A 926 -12.97 -72.40 39.38
N LEU A 927 -13.91 -72.51 38.42
CA LEU A 927 -14.42 -73.79 37.95
C LEU A 927 -13.34 -74.62 37.27
N ASP A 928 -12.56 -74.01 36.38
CA ASP A 928 -11.46 -74.67 35.67
C ASP A 928 -10.40 -75.22 36.66
N ARG A 929 -10.29 -74.62 37.86
CA ARG A 929 -9.40 -75.04 38.94
C ARG A 929 -10.08 -75.94 40.00
N GLY A 930 -11.32 -76.39 39.77
CA GLY A 930 -12.07 -77.29 40.65
C GLY A 930 -12.59 -76.63 41.94
N ARG A 931 -12.65 -75.29 42.00
CA ARG A 931 -13.12 -74.52 43.17
C ARG A 931 -14.62 -74.18 43.03
N ALA A 932 -15.46 -75.19 42.85
CA ALA A 932 -16.88 -75.04 42.52
C ALA A 932 -17.68 -74.18 43.52
N ASP A 933 -17.41 -74.28 44.83
CA ASP A 933 -18.07 -73.44 45.86
C ASP A 933 -17.73 -71.95 45.70
N ALA A 934 -16.46 -71.63 45.41
CA ALA A 934 -16.01 -70.26 45.21
C ALA A 934 -16.55 -69.66 43.91
N ALA A 935 -16.65 -70.48 42.86
CA ALA A 935 -17.27 -70.11 41.61
C ALA A 935 -18.77 -69.84 41.76
N LEU A 936 -19.51 -70.74 42.43
CA LEU A 936 -20.95 -70.60 42.64
C LEU A 936 -21.28 -69.31 43.41
N ALA A 937 -20.50 -68.97 44.45
CA ALA A 937 -20.68 -67.73 45.19
C ALA A 937 -20.51 -66.48 44.31
N LYS A 938 -19.53 -66.48 43.40
CA LYS A 938 -19.31 -65.38 42.45
C LYS A 938 -20.41 -65.31 41.40
N LEU A 939 -20.88 -66.45 40.90
CA LEU A 939 -21.99 -66.53 39.93
C LEU A 939 -23.30 -66.04 40.53
N ASP A 940 -23.59 -66.38 41.79
CA ASP A 940 -24.76 -65.87 42.50
C ASP A 940 -24.72 -64.35 42.67
N GLU A 941 -23.55 -63.80 42.98
CA GLU A 941 -23.39 -62.34 43.08
C GLU A 941 -23.47 -61.67 41.70
N ALA A 942 -22.88 -62.27 40.66
CA ALA A 942 -23.01 -61.80 39.28
C ALA A 942 -24.49 -61.78 38.85
N ASP A 943 -25.24 -62.85 39.13
CA ASP A 943 -26.67 -62.98 38.83
C ASP A 943 -27.49 -61.90 39.55
N ARG A 944 -27.19 -61.62 40.84
CA ARG A 944 -27.84 -60.54 41.60
C ARG A 944 -27.56 -59.15 41.02
N LEU A 945 -26.30 -58.84 40.71
CA LEU A 945 -25.90 -57.55 40.17
C LEU A 945 -26.58 -57.29 38.82
N LEU A 946 -26.60 -58.32 37.96
CA LEU A 946 -27.21 -58.23 36.64
C LEU A 946 -28.75 -58.30 36.68
N ALA A 947 -29.36 -58.82 37.75
CA ALA A 947 -30.82 -58.80 37.90
C ALA A 947 -31.40 -57.42 38.29
N GLN A 948 -30.58 -56.50 38.83
CA GLN A 948 -31.03 -55.21 39.36
C GLN A 948 -31.08 -54.09 38.32
N ASP A 949 -30.29 -54.18 37.23
CA ASP A 949 -30.33 -53.25 36.11
C ASP A 949 -31.08 -53.89 34.92
N ASN A 950 -31.68 -53.05 34.06
CA ASN A 950 -32.41 -53.45 32.85
C ASN A 950 -31.71 -54.63 32.15
N PRO A 951 -32.42 -55.72 31.80
CA PRO A 951 -31.88 -57.06 31.85
C PRO A 951 -30.60 -57.19 31.03
N PRO A 952 -29.53 -57.81 31.56
CA PRO A 952 -28.37 -58.18 30.76
C PRO A 952 -28.84 -58.91 29.50
N THR A 953 -28.04 -58.84 28.44
CA THR A 953 -28.26 -59.71 27.28
C THR A 953 -28.56 -61.13 27.76
N ASN A 954 -29.65 -61.75 27.29
CA ASN A 954 -30.04 -63.10 27.71
C ASN A 954 -28.86 -64.09 27.68
N SER A 955 -27.94 -63.93 26.72
CA SER A 955 -26.62 -64.58 26.69
C SER A 955 -25.78 -64.53 27.99
N HIS A 956 -25.68 -63.43 28.75
CA HIS A 956 -24.93 -63.43 30.02
C HIS A 956 -25.66 -64.17 31.14
N ARG A 957 -27.01 -64.11 31.15
CA ARG A 957 -27.83 -64.93 32.08
C ARG A 957 -27.70 -66.41 31.73
N VAL A 958 -27.65 -66.73 30.44
CA VAL A 958 -27.36 -68.07 29.93
C VAL A 958 -25.97 -68.50 30.36
N ASP A 959 -24.93 -67.71 30.09
CA ASP A 959 -23.54 -68.03 30.48
C ASP A 959 -23.41 -68.25 31.99
N ILE A 960 -23.99 -67.37 32.82
CA ILE A 960 -23.98 -67.51 34.28
C ILE A 960 -24.75 -68.74 34.73
N ALA A 961 -25.93 -69.00 34.15
CA ALA A 961 -26.75 -70.14 34.55
C ALA A 961 -26.15 -71.47 34.10
N LEU A 962 -25.49 -71.51 32.94
CA LEU A 962 -24.73 -72.67 32.45
C LEU A 962 -23.52 -72.92 33.36
N ALA A 963 -22.70 -71.91 33.62
CA ALA A 963 -21.56 -72.02 34.54
C ALA A 963 -22.01 -72.41 35.97
N ALA A 964 -23.14 -71.88 36.43
CA ALA A 964 -23.70 -72.24 37.74
C ALA A 964 -24.25 -73.66 37.76
N ALA A 965 -24.84 -74.13 36.66
CA ALA A 965 -25.27 -75.51 36.52
C ALA A 965 -24.08 -76.48 36.52
N ASP A 966 -22.96 -76.11 35.90
CA ASP A 966 -21.73 -76.88 35.93
C ASP A 966 -21.13 -76.94 37.34
N ALA A 967 -21.03 -75.79 38.02
CA ALA A 967 -20.59 -75.70 39.42
C ALA A 967 -21.44 -76.57 40.36
N LEU A 968 -22.77 -76.49 40.22
CA LEU A 968 -23.71 -77.30 41.00
C LEU A 968 -23.59 -78.79 40.65
N GLY A 969 -23.30 -79.12 39.40
CA GLY A 969 -23.00 -80.48 38.96
C GLY A 969 -21.77 -81.06 39.64
N ASP A 970 -20.68 -80.29 39.71
CA ASP A 970 -19.42 -80.69 40.37
C ASP A 970 -19.60 -80.88 41.88
N LEU A 971 -20.49 -80.10 42.50
CA LEU A 971 -20.89 -80.23 43.91
C LEU A 971 -21.91 -81.34 44.17
N GLY A 972 -22.36 -82.08 43.14
CA GLY A 972 -23.39 -83.13 43.27
C GLY A 972 -24.81 -82.61 43.52
N ARG A 973 -25.06 -81.31 43.27
CA ARG A 973 -26.34 -80.60 43.48
C ARG A 973 -27.18 -80.52 42.19
N GLY A 974 -27.25 -81.63 41.43
CA GLY A 974 -27.97 -81.72 40.15
C GLY A 974 -29.44 -81.25 40.16
N PRO A 975 -30.25 -81.54 41.21
CA PRO A 975 -31.63 -81.03 41.29
C PRO A 975 -31.72 -79.50 41.28
N GLU A 976 -30.76 -78.82 41.90
CA GLU A 976 -30.70 -77.37 41.97
C GLU A 976 -30.23 -76.75 40.66
N ALA A 977 -29.28 -77.40 39.97
CA ALA A 977 -28.88 -77.05 38.60
C ALA A 977 -30.09 -77.12 37.66
N LYS A 978 -30.87 -78.20 37.76
CA LYS A 978 -32.10 -78.40 36.97
C LYS A 978 -33.15 -77.33 37.26
N GLU A 979 -33.35 -76.98 38.53
CA GLU A 979 -34.28 -75.91 38.93
C GLU A 979 -33.84 -74.56 38.35
N ARG A 980 -32.55 -74.23 38.44
CA ARG A 980 -31.99 -72.95 37.94
C ARG A 980 -32.13 -72.82 36.42
N LEU A 981 -31.71 -73.83 35.66
CA LEU A 981 -31.85 -73.85 34.19
C LEU A 981 -33.33 -73.86 33.75
N SER A 982 -34.20 -74.60 34.46
CA SER A 982 -35.64 -74.62 34.14
C SER A 982 -36.31 -73.26 34.37
N ARG A 983 -35.90 -72.52 35.42
CA ARG A 983 -36.39 -71.15 35.66
C ARG A 983 -35.93 -70.21 34.56
N LEU A 984 -34.65 -70.29 34.16
CA LEU A 984 -34.13 -69.46 33.08
C LEU A 984 -34.81 -69.79 31.75
N LEU A 985 -34.97 -71.07 31.40
CA LEU A 985 -35.62 -71.48 30.15
C LEU A 985 -37.05 -70.93 30.06
N LYS A 986 -37.84 -71.03 31.13
CA LYS A 986 -39.20 -70.44 31.18
C LYS A 986 -39.17 -68.93 31.00
N LEU A 987 -38.19 -68.25 31.59
CA LEU A 987 -38.01 -66.81 31.42
C LEU A 987 -37.71 -66.47 29.96
N LEU A 988 -36.72 -67.14 29.36
CA LEU A 988 -36.30 -66.95 27.97
C LEU A 988 -37.43 -67.24 26.97
N GLU A 989 -38.22 -68.29 27.20
CA GLU A 989 -39.39 -68.62 26.36
C GLU A 989 -40.55 -67.62 26.51
N SER A 990 -40.64 -66.93 27.65
CA SER A 990 -41.65 -65.91 27.91
C SER A 990 -41.26 -64.51 27.43
N GLU A 991 -39.97 -64.27 27.16
CA GLU A 991 -39.43 -63.00 26.70
C GLU A 991 -39.28 -62.97 25.17
N PRO A 992 -39.97 -62.08 24.44
CA PRO A 992 -39.89 -62.01 22.97
C PRO A 992 -38.54 -61.52 22.41
N ALA A 993 -37.50 -61.38 23.25
CA ALA A 993 -36.24 -60.69 22.97
C ALA A 993 -34.96 -61.52 23.23
N SER A 994 -35.05 -62.84 23.47
CA SER A 994 -33.85 -63.69 23.55
C SER A 994 -33.24 -63.97 22.18
N ASP A 995 -31.92 -64.18 22.11
CA ASP A 995 -31.32 -64.78 20.92
C ASP A 995 -32.06 -66.11 20.62
N PRO A 996 -32.46 -66.41 19.37
CA PRO A 996 -33.15 -67.66 19.05
C PRO A 996 -32.40 -68.92 19.47
N ASP A 997 -31.08 -68.82 19.67
CA ASP A 997 -30.23 -69.92 20.11
C ASP A 997 -30.08 -70.01 21.65
N ASP A 998 -30.37 -68.94 22.40
CA ASP A 998 -30.29 -68.91 23.88
C ASP A 998 -31.22 -69.96 24.54
N PRO A 999 -32.53 -70.06 24.21
CA PRO A 999 -33.40 -71.10 24.75
C PRO A 999 -32.96 -72.51 24.35
N LYS A 1000 -32.42 -72.68 23.13
CA LYS A 1000 -31.94 -73.98 22.65
C LYS A 1000 -30.72 -74.44 23.43
N MET A 1001 -29.77 -73.54 23.72
CA MET A 1001 -28.60 -73.83 24.53
C MET A 1001 -28.99 -74.24 25.95
N VAL A 1002 -29.88 -73.49 26.60
CA VAL A 1002 -30.36 -73.82 27.94
C VAL A 1002 -31.14 -75.13 27.95
N ALA A 1003 -31.98 -75.38 26.95
CA ALA A 1003 -32.71 -76.64 26.81
C ALA A 1003 -31.77 -77.83 26.58
N ALA A 1004 -30.71 -77.67 25.79
CA ALA A 1004 -29.70 -78.69 25.56
C ALA A 1004 -28.92 -79.01 26.84
N ALA A 1005 -28.51 -77.99 27.60
CA ALA A 1005 -27.84 -78.18 28.89
C ALA A 1005 -28.76 -78.85 29.92
N LEU A 1006 -30.03 -78.45 29.97
CA LEU A 1006 -31.05 -79.06 30.82
C LEU A 1006 -31.26 -80.55 30.49
N ALA A 1007 -31.26 -80.91 29.20
CA ALA A 1007 -31.34 -82.29 28.74
C ALA A 1007 -30.07 -83.09 29.04
N GLY A 1008 -28.90 -82.44 29.05
CA GLY A 1008 -27.61 -83.03 29.40
C GLY A 1008 -27.47 -83.40 30.87
N LEU A 1009 -28.14 -82.69 31.79
CA LEU A 1009 -28.14 -82.97 33.23
C LEU A 1009 -28.81 -84.30 33.61
N ASP A 1010 -29.70 -84.83 32.76
CA ASP A 1010 -30.37 -86.11 32.96
C ASP A 1010 -29.54 -87.30 32.43
N GLN A 1011 -28.38 -87.06 31.81
CA GLN A 1011 -27.44 -88.09 31.37
C GLN A 1011 -26.31 -88.27 32.41
N PRO A 1012 -25.88 -89.51 32.72
CA PRO A 1012 -24.73 -89.73 33.60
C PRO A 1012 -23.47 -89.10 32.96
N ARG A 1013 -22.86 -88.12 33.65
CA ARG A 1013 -21.58 -87.53 33.21
C ARG A 1013 -20.54 -88.66 33.04
N PRO A 1014 -19.85 -88.78 31.90
CA PRO A 1014 -18.72 -89.68 31.80
C PRO A 1014 -17.69 -89.26 32.84
N SER A 1015 -17.23 -90.21 33.65
CA SER A 1015 -16.09 -90.02 34.54
C SER A 1015 -14.87 -89.63 33.69
N SER A 1016 -14.49 -88.35 33.69
CA SER A 1016 -13.28 -87.87 33.02
C SER A 1016 -12.05 -88.63 33.54
N PRO A 1017 -11.23 -89.25 32.67
CA PRO A 1017 -9.93 -89.76 33.07
C PRO A 1017 -8.90 -88.63 33.03
N GLY A 1018 -8.30 -88.32 34.18
CA GLY A 1018 -6.96 -87.72 34.27
C GLY A 1018 -6.89 -86.20 34.24
N ALA A 1019 -6.71 -85.60 35.42
CA ALA A 1019 -5.98 -84.35 35.56
C ALA A 1019 -4.51 -84.58 35.17
N HIS A 1020 -4.00 -83.81 34.21
CA HIS A 1020 -2.61 -83.38 34.11
C HIS A 1020 -2.48 -82.15 33.23
#